data_AF-A0A4Q1CTQ7-F1
#
_entry.id   AF-A0A4Q1CTQ7-F1
#
_cell.length_a   1.000
_cell.length_b   1.000
_cell.length_c   1.000
_cell.angle_alpha   90.00
_cell.angle_beta   90.00
_cell.angle_gamma   90.00
#
_symmetry.space_group_name_H-M   'P 1'
#
loop_
_entity.id
_entity.type
_entity.pdbx_description
1 polymer ?
#
loop_
_entity_poly.entity_id
_entity_poly.type
_entity_poly.pdbx_seq_one_letter_code
_entity_poly.pdbx_strand_id
1 'polypeptide(L)'
;MSIPTSLRWLLLPLLVLPVVSGNGAPAPVPAPATGSTPDAPAAQVAVPTPTTAASVPAPRGEPALPDTWAGSAWPWQRHSTFAQLGRRQDTLLSGVRNSTTFEFQVRRDRLAREAELDLSFTPSPSLLPTLSHLRVYLNDAMMGVVPISNDQLGRPVQAKLPLDARLIADFNQVRLEFVGHYTDICEEPTHSSLWVNLSSNSTLRLGGQPLDMQDDLANFPLPFFDPRDTARLELPVVFAAAPTLAQQRAAAVMASYFGSLAGWWRQARFPVSFGTLPERGHAVVLAVNGRFPPVIANHAPVQGPVIELMALPGDPQRKLLLVLGRNDDDLQKAVSAMAAGNVLFRGRQVAIDEMKPLAPRRPYDAPNWVRTDRAVRLAELLDYPQQLHANGVSPQPITVNLNLPPDLFIWRNQGIPLNLRYRYTPPFGSDESRLGVAINDQFISSFPLVRRTGKQGVAEIRLPVLAGDAGADDGRLLIPALKLGDRNQLRFDFNFASVMGSAQRDHCQTVLPPNLQAAIEEDSTIDFSGFHHYMGLPDLSAFALSGFPFTRMADLSETVVLVPPSASEAQVSLLLNLIGGLGVQSGYPAYGLRLSADWKQASALDADLLVLGALPDELRGSQQLSLLIDDQRTRLLNGQWSSPELAVQQARRGSRAGDPAVTRVAVTAQAPFAAIVGLQSPRHAQRSIVSLAASHPADYQLLDDALSDTGKREAIAGSVAILRSSGINSQFVGEHYYVGALPWWLLLWYHLADHPALLAVLATLVVLMVAFLLWRALRWVAARRLDAGKE
;
A
#
# COMPACT_ATOMS: atom_id res chain seq x y z
N MET A 1 -45.53 -27.76 -27.80
CA MET A 1 -46.22 -28.20 -29.02
C MET A 1 -45.46 -27.63 -30.21
N SER A 2 -45.17 -28.46 -31.21
CA SER A 2 -44.78 -28.09 -32.58
C SER A 2 -43.30 -27.78 -32.88
N ILE A 3 -42.55 -28.85 -33.14
CA ILE A 3 -41.41 -28.91 -34.08
C ILE A 3 -41.97 -28.83 -35.52
N PRO A 4 -41.19 -28.30 -36.49
CA PRO A 4 -40.89 -29.07 -37.71
C PRO A 4 -39.40 -28.99 -38.09
N THR A 5 -38.65 -30.09 -38.21
CA THR A 5 -38.49 -30.99 -39.40
C THR A 5 -37.92 -30.24 -40.61
N SER A 6 -36.59 -30.31 -40.81
CA SER A 6 -35.91 -31.34 -41.61
C SER A 6 -35.82 -30.99 -43.09
N LEU A 7 -34.60 -30.87 -43.61
CA LEU A 7 -34.20 -31.37 -44.93
C LEU A 7 -32.66 -31.35 -45.00
N ARG A 8 -31.86 -32.24 -45.58
CA ARG A 8 -31.85 -33.68 -45.94
C ARG A 8 -30.56 -33.83 -46.79
N TRP A 9 -29.86 -34.98 -46.67
CA TRP A 9 -28.83 -35.53 -47.61
C TRP A 9 -27.37 -35.01 -47.49
N LEU A 10 -26.27 -35.77 -47.70
CA LEU A 10 -26.02 -37.18 -48.14
C LEU A 10 -24.51 -37.57 -47.97
N LEU A 11 -24.28 -38.87 -47.68
CA LEU A 11 -23.15 -39.79 -48.02
C LEU A 11 -21.81 -39.72 -47.23
N LEU A 12 -21.34 -40.72 -46.45
CA LEU A 12 -20.91 -42.15 -46.64
C LEU A 12 -19.49 -42.33 -47.30
N PRO A 13 -18.73 -43.41 -46.99
CA PRO A 13 -17.42 -43.38 -46.30
C PRO A 13 -16.32 -44.19 -47.02
N LEU A 14 -15.11 -44.34 -46.45
CA LEU A 14 -14.21 -45.44 -46.83
C LEU A 14 -13.15 -45.79 -45.76
N LEU A 15 -13.08 -47.09 -45.43
CA LEU A 15 -12.03 -47.82 -44.70
C LEU A 15 -10.66 -47.75 -45.40
N VAL A 16 -9.56 -47.98 -44.66
CA VAL A 16 -8.51 -49.02 -44.96
C VAL A 16 -7.60 -49.22 -43.71
N LEU A 17 -7.46 -50.48 -43.27
CA LEU A 17 -6.36 -51.06 -42.46
C LEU A 17 -5.28 -51.61 -43.40
N PRO A 18 -4.01 -51.77 -42.98
CA PRO A 18 -3.54 -53.12 -42.67
C PRO A 18 -2.47 -53.26 -41.56
N VAL A 19 -2.23 -54.53 -41.25
CA VAL A 19 -1.37 -55.20 -40.26
C VAL A 19 0.02 -55.53 -40.85
N VAL A 20 0.94 -56.02 -39.98
CA VAL A 20 2.12 -56.93 -40.17
C VAL A 20 3.44 -56.24 -39.75
N SER A 21 4.49 -56.83 -39.15
CA SER A 21 4.80 -57.99 -38.28
C SER A 21 6.34 -58.03 -38.12
N GLY A 22 6.90 -58.43 -36.97
CA GLY A 22 8.00 -59.44 -36.94
C GLY A 22 9.49 -59.04 -36.80
N ASN A 23 10.12 -59.67 -35.78
CA ASN A 23 11.52 -60.13 -35.63
C ASN A 23 12.63 -59.07 -35.38
N GLY A 24 13.69 -59.29 -34.60
CA GLY A 24 14.23 -60.45 -33.86
C GLY A 24 15.57 -60.03 -33.18
N ALA A 25 15.99 -60.77 -32.14
CA ALA A 25 17.25 -60.59 -31.40
C ALA A 25 18.51 -60.95 -32.24
N PRO A 26 19.76 -60.63 -31.83
CA PRO A 26 20.47 -61.45 -30.82
C PRO A 26 21.53 -60.72 -29.94
N ALA A 27 22.00 -61.44 -28.89
CA ALA A 27 23.22 -61.17 -28.09
C ALA A 27 24.46 -61.88 -28.68
N PRO A 28 25.71 -61.53 -28.27
CA PRO A 28 26.49 -62.43 -27.39
C PRO A 28 27.60 -61.82 -26.45
N VAL A 29 27.70 -62.35 -25.21
CA VAL A 29 28.82 -62.91 -24.34
C VAL A 29 30.34 -62.76 -24.75
N PRO A 30 31.40 -63.01 -23.90
CA PRO A 30 31.90 -62.44 -22.60
C PRO A 30 33.44 -62.09 -22.50
N ALA A 31 33.87 -61.49 -21.36
CA ALA A 31 35.11 -61.57 -20.50
C ALA A 31 36.55 -61.84 -21.06
N PRO A 32 37.67 -61.34 -20.44
CA PRO A 32 38.20 -61.90 -19.16
C PRO A 32 38.89 -60.91 -18.18
N ALA A 33 39.28 -61.45 -17.02
CA ALA A 33 39.89 -60.82 -15.84
C ALA A 33 41.44 -60.87 -15.83
N THR A 34 42.08 -60.07 -14.96
CA THR A 34 43.09 -60.44 -13.92
C THR A 34 44.02 -59.26 -13.55
N GLY A 35 44.41 -59.16 -12.28
CA GLY A 35 45.54 -58.31 -11.83
C GLY A 35 45.47 -57.89 -10.35
N SER A 36 46.16 -58.61 -9.49
CA SER A 36 46.22 -58.53 -8.02
C SER A 36 47.29 -57.57 -7.45
N THR A 37 46.97 -57.02 -6.25
CA THR A 37 47.75 -56.53 -5.06
C THR A 37 49.25 -56.89 -4.90
N PRO A 38 50.07 -56.32 -3.96
CA PRO A 38 49.75 -55.77 -2.61
C PRO A 38 50.61 -54.56 -2.09
N ASP A 39 50.23 -53.91 -0.98
CA ASP A 39 50.86 -54.07 0.37
C ASP A 39 50.45 -52.95 1.38
N ALA A 40 50.27 -53.35 2.63
CA ALA A 40 49.90 -52.54 3.81
C ALA A 40 51.19 -52.17 4.62
N PRO A 41 51.22 -51.56 5.85
CA PRO A 41 50.24 -51.64 6.94
C PRO A 41 50.05 -50.37 7.81
N ALA A 42 49.26 -50.57 8.88
CA ALA A 42 48.60 -49.64 9.78
C ALA A 42 49.40 -49.12 11.00
N ALA A 43 48.87 -48.08 11.65
CA ALA A 43 48.92 -47.86 13.11
C ALA A 43 47.81 -46.86 13.51
N GLN A 44 46.70 -47.32 14.10
CA GLN A 44 46.38 -47.43 15.54
C GLN A 44 45.88 -46.13 16.21
N VAL A 45 44.65 -46.27 16.73
CA VAL A 45 43.81 -45.33 17.46
C VAL A 45 44.18 -45.34 18.95
N ALA A 46 44.15 -44.18 19.60
CA ALA A 46 43.87 -44.07 21.03
C ALA A 46 43.10 -42.78 21.33
N VAL A 47 41.96 -42.92 22.02
CA VAL A 47 41.16 -41.85 22.63
C VAL A 47 41.43 -41.90 24.14
N PRO A 48 41.53 -40.75 24.83
CA PRO A 48 40.56 -40.49 25.88
C PRO A 48 40.03 -39.04 25.90
N THR A 49 38.75 -38.93 26.23
CA THR A 49 37.93 -37.75 26.57
C THR A 49 38.29 -37.13 27.95
N PRO A 50 37.52 -36.17 28.48
CA PRO A 50 37.47 -34.72 28.20
C PRO A 50 37.88 -33.92 29.47
N THR A 51 37.91 -32.58 29.42
CA THR A 51 37.52 -31.62 30.50
C THR A 51 38.23 -30.27 30.28
N THR A 52 37.45 -29.20 30.10
CA THR A 52 37.31 -28.01 30.95
C THR A 52 36.87 -26.82 30.08
N ALA A 53 35.79 -26.17 30.48
CA ALA A 53 35.27 -24.96 29.85
C ALA A 53 36.30 -23.82 29.87
N ALA A 54 36.54 -23.21 28.71
CA ALA A 54 37.23 -21.93 28.56
C ALA A 54 36.42 -21.06 27.60
N SER A 55 36.34 -19.79 27.96
CA SER A 55 35.57 -18.69 27.36
C SER A 55 35.62 -18.62 25.83
N VAL A 56 34.45 -18.41 25.23
CA VAL A 56 34.29 -18.04 23.83
C VAL A 56 34.98 -16.69 23.57
N PRO A 57 36.01 -16.61 22.71
CA PRO A 57 36.45 -15.33 22.17
C PRO A 57 35.40 -14.85 21.15
N ALA A 58 35.05 -13.57 21.23
CA ALA A 58 34.22 -12.91 20.22
C ALA A 58 34.75 -13.17 18.80
N PRO A 59 33.88 -13.28 17.78
CA PRO A 59 34.32 -13.46 16.41
C PRO A 59 35.20 -12.28 16.02
N ARG A 60 36.47 -12.58 15.74
CA ARG A 60 37.44 -11.64 15.20
C ARG A 60 36.92 -11.24 13.82
N GLY A 61 36.58 -9.95 13.67
CA GLY A 61 36.08 -9.40 12.42
C GLY A 61 36.99 -9.76 11.26
N GLU A 62 36.37 -10.27 10.19
CA GLU A 62 36.98 -10.36 8.87
C GLU A 62 37.53 -8.97 8.48
N PRO A 63 38.73 -8.89 7.89
CA PRO A 63 39.22 -7.62 7.38
C PRO A 63 38.27 -7.14 6.27
N ALA A 64 37.51 -6.09 6.56
CA ALA A 64 36.72 -5.40 5.55
C ALA A 64 37.64 -4.99 4.40
N LEU A 65 37.35 -5.47 3.20
CA LEU A 65 37.93 -4.92 1.97
C LEU A 65 37.72 -3.40 2.00
N PRO A 66 38.76 -2.58 1.77
CA PRO A 66 38.61 -1.13 1.81
C PRO A 66 37.57 -0.70 0.76
N ASP A 67 36.47 -0.13 1.25
CA ASP A 67 35.37 0.40 0.45
C ASP A 67 35.85 1.68 -0.25
N THR A 68 36.45 1.53 -1.43
CA THR A 68 36.99 2.63 -2.24
C THR A 68 35.90 3.27 -3.10
N TRP A 69 34.73 3.53 -2.51
CA TRP A 69 33.70 4.36 -3.14
C TRP A 69 34.19 5.81 -3.20
N ALA A 70 34.70 6.20 -4.36
CA ALA A 70 35.15 7.57 -4.63
C ALA A 70 33.98 8.57 -4.59
N GLY A 71 32.74 8.08 -4.74
CA GLY A 71 31.57 8.92 -4.71
C GLY A 71 31.27 9.56 -3.35
N SER A 72 31.99 9.16 -2.29
CA SER A 72 31.99 9.83 -0.99
C SER A 72 32.50 11.29 -1.06
N ALA A 73 33.23 11.65 -2.12
CA ALA A 73 33.72 13.00 -2.38
C ALA A 73 32.67 13.95 -2.97
N TRP A 74 31.55 13.42 -3.49
CA TRP A 74 30.49 14.23 -4.09
C TRP A 74 29.54 14.80 -3.02
N PRO A 75 29.04 16.03 -3.18
CA PRO A 75 28.15 16.69 -2.22
C PRO A 75 26.77 16.03 -2.12
N TRP A 76 26.33 15.31 -3.16
CA TRP A 76 25.10 14.52 -3.14
C TRP A 76 25.44 13.04 -3.28
N GLN A 77 24.89 12.24 -2.37
CA GLN A 77 25.03 10.79 -2.34
C GLN A 77 23.67 10.17 -2.09
N ARG A 78 23.41 9.04 -2.75
CA ARG A 78 22.21 8.25 -2.56
C ARG A 78 22.57 6.79 -2.52
N HIS A 79 22.09 6.11 -1.49
CA HIS A 79 22.21 4.67 -1.33
C HIS A 79 20.79 4.11 -1.34
N SER A 80 20.52 3.15 -2.21
CA SER A 80 19.19 2.56 -2.35
C SER A 80 19.29 1.05 -2.42
N THR A 81 18.67 0.36 -1.47
CA THR A 81 18.57 -1.12 -1.50
C THR A 81 17.56 -1.56 -2.56
N PHE A 82 17.65 -2.81 -3.02
CA PHE A 82 16.63 -3.37 -3.91
C PHE A 82 15.25 -3.40 -3.24
N ALA A 83 15.20 -3.63 -1.93
CA ALA A 83 13.97 -3.48 -1.15
C ALA A 83 13.35 -2.08 -1.26
N GLN A 84 14.17 -1.02 -1.19
CA GLN A 84 13.72 0.38 -1.36
C GLN A 84 13.33 0.71 -2.81
N LEU A 85 13.90 0.00 -3.79
CA LEU A 85 13.55 0.11 -5.22
C LEU A 85 12.37 -0.82 -5.62
N GLY A 86 11.64 -1.36 -4.64
CA GLY A 86 10.40 -2.12 -4.87
C GLY A 86 10.54 -3.65 -4.80
N ARG A 87 11.74 -4.21 -4.63
CA ARG A 87 12.00 -5.65 -4.48
C ARG A 87 12.15 -6.04 -3.00
N ARG A 88 11.02 -6.05 -2.26
CA ARG A 88 11.00 -6.29 -0.80
C ARG A 88 11.46 -7.68 -0.36
N GLN A 89 11.51 -8.64 -1.29
CA GLN A 89 11.92 -10.01 -1.04
C GLN A 89 13.06 -10.38 -1.99
N ASP A 90 13.81 -11.39 -1.59
CA ASP A 90 14.86 -11.95 -2.43
C ASP A 90 14.27 -12.48 -3.73
N THR A 91 14.99 -12.27 -4.83
CA THR A 91 14.53 -12.65 -6.16
C THR A 91 15.25 -13.91 -6.61
N LEU A 92 14.51 -14.99 -6.80
CA LEU A 92 15.04 -16.22 -7.37
C LEU A 92 15.10 -16.11 -8.90
N LEU A 93 16.31 -16.09 -9.45
CA LEU A 93 16.56 -16.27 -10.88
C LEU A 93 16.73 -17.76 -11.16
N SER A 94 16.09 -18.25 -12.22
CA SER A 94 16.16 -19.66 -12.64
C SER A 94 16.43 -19.78 -14.14
N GLY A 95 16.64 -20.99 -14.65
CA GLY A 95 16.84 -21.18 -16.10
C GLY A 95 15.66 -20.70 -16.98
N VAL A 96 14.43 -20.67 -16.44
CA VAL A 96 13.25 -20.11 -17.14
C VAL A 96 13.00 -18.64 -16.80
N ARG A 97 13.11 -18.26 -15.52
CA ARG A 97 13.03 -16.87 -15.06
C ARG A 97 14.44 -16.33 -14.88
N ASN A 98 15.15 -16.22 -15.99
CA ASN A 98 16.59 -15.95 -15.98
C ASN A 98 16.95 -14.47 -15.85
N SER A 99 15.98 -13.56 -15.93
CA SER A 99 16.24 -12.13 -15.83
C SER A 99 15.31 -11.44 -14.84
N THR A 100 15.84 -10.39 -14.23
CA THR A 100 15.07 -9.45 -13.43
C THR A 100 15.52 -8.04 -13.75
N THR A 101 14.56 -7.12 -13.76
CA THR A 101 14.82 -5.70 -13.97
C THR A 101 14.39 -4.94 -12.73
N PHE A 102 15.22 -3.99 -12.31
CA PHE A 102 14.87 -2.99 -11.30
C PHE A 102 15.08 -1.60 -11.87
N GLU A 103 14.28 -0.67 -11.39
CA GLU A 103 14.19 0.67 -11.95
C GLU A 103 14.61 1.67 -10.89
N PHE A 104 15.36 2.68 -11.30
CA PHE A 104 15.69 3.80 -10.44
C PHE A 104 15.62 5.10 -11.22
N GLN A 105 15.31 6.16 -10.51
CA GLN A 105 15.08 7.47 -11.09
C GLN A 105 15.98 8.49 -10.40
N VAL A 106 16.41 9.49 -11.16
CA VAL A 106 17.25 10.57 -10.67
C VAL A 106 16.46 11.87 -10.75
N ARG A 107 16.55 12.66 -9.68
CA ARG A 107 15.87 13.96 -9.60
C ARG A 107 16.43 14.92 -10.65
N ARG A 108 15.59 15.80 -11.17
CA ARG A 108 15.96 16.77 -12.21
C ARG A 108 16.93 17.85 -11.72
N ASP A 109 16.97 18.12 -10.41
CA ASP A 109 17.94 19.01 -9.76
C ASP A 109 19.27 18.32 -9.43
N ARG A 110 19.51 17.09 -9.91
CA ARG A 110 20.71 16.30 -9.62
C ARG A 110 21.32 15.74 -10.89
N LEU A 111 22.65 15.70 -10.91
CA LEU A 111 23.42 15.03 -11.96
C LEU A 111 24.28 13.94 -11.33
N ALA A 112 23.98 12.68 -11.66
CA ALA A 112 24.81 11.55 -11.29
C ALA A 112 26.17 11.64 -12.02
N ARG A 113 27.26 11.53 -11.26
CA ARG A 113 28.64 11.54 -11.76
C ARG A 113 29.31 10.19 -11.57
N GLU A 114 28.84 9.42 -10.61
CA GLU A 114 29.38 8.11 -10.24
C GLU A 114 28.23 7.20 -9.81
N ALA A 115 28.33 5.93 -10.19
CA ALA A 115 27.36 4.92 -9.83
C ALA A 115 28.05 3.57 -9.62
N GLU A 116 27.65 2.84 -8.59
CA GLU A 116 28.18 1.51 -8.27
C GLU A 116 27.03 0.62 -7.82
N LEU A 117 27.06 -0.62 -8.27
CA LEU A 117 26.14 -1.67 -7.88
C LEU A 117 26.85 -2.65 -6.96
N ASP A 118 26.38 -2.76 -5.73
CA ASP A 118 26.82 -3.75 -4.75
C ASP A 118 25.80 -4.89 -4.68
N LEU A 119 26.12 -6.00 -5.34
CA LEU A 119 25.26 -7.17 -5.48
C LEU A 119 25.57 -8.18 -4.38
N SER A 120 24.53 -8.60 -3.65
CA SER A 120 24.58 -9.74 -2.74
C SER A 120 23.71 -10.87 -3.29
N PHE A 121 24.30 -12.03 -3.60
CA PHE A 121 23.56 -13.15 -4.18
C PHE A 121 24.13 -14.51 -3.73
N THR A 122 23.30 -15.55 -3.77
CA THR A 122 23.69 -16.93 -3.44
C THR A 122 23.47 -17.82 -4.68
N PRO A 123 24.54 -18.35 -5.29
CA PRO A 123 24.42 -19.29 -6.40
C PRO A 123 24.16 -20.73 -5.93
N SER A 124 23.47 -21.51 -6.76
CA SER A 124 23.24 -22.93 -6.52
C SER A 124 24.54 -23.73 -6.43
N PRO A 125 24.65 -24.71 -5.51
CA PRO A 125 25.85 -25.53 -5.35
C PRO A 125 26.14 -26.46 -6.54
N SER A 126 25.17 -26.63 -7.44
CA SER A 126 25.26 -27.53 -8.59
C SER A 126 25.56 -26.81 -9.91
N LEU A 127 25.88 -25.51 -9.86
CA LEU A 127 26.29 -24.76 -11.05
C LEU A 127 27.73 -25.10 -11.43
N LEU A 128 27.99 -25.10 -12.73
CA LEU A 128 29.34 -25.17 -13.28
C LEU A 128 30.01 -23.79 -13.14
N PRO A 129 31.07 -23.67 -12.31
CA PRO A 129 31.85 -22.44 -12.20
C PRO A 129 32.43 -22.04 -13.56
N THR A 130 32.74 -20.76 -13.75
CA THR A 130 33.31 -20.18 -14.99
C THR A 130 32.41 -20.12 -16.23
N LEU A 131 31.48 -21.07 -16.39
CA LEU A 131 30.42 -20.98 -17.41
C LEU A 131 29.22 -20.18 -16.89
N SER A 132 28.89 -20.35 -15.60
CA SER A 132 27.79 -19.64 -14.97
C SER A 132 28.17 -18.22 -14.57
N HIS A 133 27.36 -17.24 -14.94
CA HIS A 133 27.61 -15.83 -14.68
C HIS A 133 26.33 -14.99 -14.62
N LEU A 134 26.43 -13.81 -13.99
CA LEU A 134 25.41 -12.77 -14.03
C LEU A 134 25.85 -11.65 -14.97
N ARG A 135 25.04 -11.32 -15.98
CA ARG A 135 25.23 -10.15 -16.83
C ARG A 135 24.45 -8.98 -16.24
N VAL A 136 25.09 -7.82 -16.20
CA VAL A 136 24.47 -6.58 -15.70
C VAL A 136 24.37 -5.59 -16.85
N TYR A 137 23.17 -5.07 -17.08
CA TYR A 137 22.89 -4.04 -18.07
C TYR A 137 22.32 -2.80 -17.39
N LEU A 138 22.69 -1.62 -17.88
CA LEU A 138 22.09 -0.33 -17.53
C LEU A 138 21.50 0.27 -18.81
N ASN A 139 20.19 0.51 -18.85
CA ASN A 139 19.51 1.08 -20.02
C ASN A 139 19.86 0.32 -21.32
N ASP A 140 19.79 -1.01 -21.26
CA ASP A 140 20.17 -1.96 -22.32
C ASP A 140 21.66 -2.00 -22.73
N ALA A 141 22.51 -1.14 -22.16
CA ALA A 141 23.95 -1.22 -22.33
C ALA A 141 24.57 -2.22 -21.35
N MET A 142 25.40 -3.14 -21.83
CA MET A 142 26.09 -4.10 -20.98
C MET A 142 27.17 -3.39 -20.15
N MET A 143 27.07 -3.47 -18.83
CA MET A 143 28.02 -2.85 -17.91
C MET A 143 29.15 -3.78 -17.51
N GLY A 144 28.85 -5.07 -17.38
CA GLY A 144 29.83 -6.07 -17.02
C GLY A 144 29.21 -7.43 -16.77
N VAL A 145 30.09 -8.37 -16.46
CA VAL A 145 29.76 -9.76 -16.14
C VAL A 145 30.35 -10.10 -14.78
N VAL A 146 29.54 -10.66 -13.89
CA VAL A 146 29.96 -11.16 -12.59
C VAL A 146 30.07 -12.69 -12.69
N PRO A 147 31.29 -13.25 -12.80
CA PRO A 147 31.48 -14.70 -12.90
C PRO A 147 31.22 -15.38 -11.55
N ILE A 148 30.70 -16.61 -11.59
CA ILE A 148 30.52 -17.45 -10.39
C ILE A 148 31.72 -18.40 -10.27
N SER A 149 32.44 -18.28 -9.14
CA SER A 149 33.62 -19.10 -8.84
C SER A 149 33.27 -20.33 -8.00
N ASN A 150 34.16 -21.32 -7.94
CA ASN A 150 33.88 -22.60 -7.26
C ASN A 150 33.73 -22.45 -5.73
N ASP A 151 34.49 -21.55 -5.13
CA ASP A 151 34.47 -21.21 -3.70
C ASP A 151 33.19 -20.49 -3.25
N GLN A 152 32.41 -19.96 -4.21
CA GLN A 152 31.21 -19.17 -4.00
C GLN A 152 29.92 -20.01 -4.01
N LEU A 153 29.98 -21.24 -4.50
CA LEU A 153 28.84 -22.14 -4.66
C LEU A 153 28.13 -22.42 -3.31
N GLY A 154 26.82 -22.20 -3.27
CA GLY A 154 26.00 -22.45 -2.08
C GLY A 154 26.21 -21.48 -0.91
N ARG A 155 26.96 -20.38 -1.09
CA ARG A 155 27.23 -19.38 -0.05
C ARG A 155 26.83 -17.98 -0.53
N PRO A 156 26.49 -17.04 0.38
CA PRO A 156 26.30 -15.64 0.00
C PRO A 156 27.59 -15.02 -0.53
N VAL A 157 27.50 -14.38 -1.70
CA VAL A 157 28.59 -13.71 -2.41
C VAL A 157 28.27 -12.22 -2.49
N GLN A 158 29.27 -11.37 -2.30
CA GLN A 158 29.18 -9.94 -2.57
C GLN A 158 30.04 -9.59 -3.79
N ALA A 159 29.48 -8.80 -4.71
CA ALA A 159 30.17 -8.35 -5.92
C ALA A 159 29.86 -6.88 -6.18
N LYS A 160 30.91 -6.07 -6.33
CA LYS A 160 30.81 -4.65 -6.68
C LYS A 160 31.07 -4.47 -8.17
N LEU A 161 30.18 -3.75 -8.85
CA LEU A 161 30.30 -3.43 -10.26
C LEU A 161 30.09 -1.91 -10.48
N PRO A 162 31.07 -1.17 -11.00
CA PRO A 162 30.88 0.23 -11.36
C PRO A 162 29.91 0.34 -12.53
N LEU A 163 29.02 1.32 -12.46
CA LEU A 163 28.09 1.66 -13.53
C LEU A 163 28.54 2.97 -14.20
N ASP A 164 28.45 3.06 -15.53
CA ASP A 164 28.83 4.27 -16.25
C ASP A 164 27.75 5.34 -16.07
N ALA A 165 28.06 6.35 -15.26
CA ALA A 165 27.14 7.44 -14.95
C ALA A 165 26.71 8.24 -16.17
N ARG A 166 27.43 8.18 -17.31
CA ARG A 166 27.05 8.87 -18.55
C ARG A 166 25.83 8.26 -19.23
N LEU A 167 25.53 7.00 -18.92
CA LEU A 167 24.35 6.28 -19.42
C LEU A 167 23.13 6.50 -18.52
N ILE A 168 23.29 7.18 -17.38
CA ILE A 168 22.19 7.49 -16.46
C ILE A 168 21.37 8.65 -17.02
N ALA A 169 20.11 8.37 -17.29
CA ALA A 169 19.09 9.31 -17.69
C ALA A 169 18.14 9.60 -16.52
N ASP A 170 17.00 10.24 -16.82
CA ASP A 170 15.95 10.52 -15.84
C ASP A 170 15.33 9.24 -15.26
N PHE A 171 15.05 8.27 -16.13
CA PHE A 171 14.51 6.95 -15.83
C PHE A 171 15.52 5.90 -16.26
N ASN A 172 15.87 5.01 -15.35
CA ASN A 172 16.91 4.02 -15.57
C ASN A 172 16.44 2.63 -15.20
N GLN A 173 16.83 1.66 -16.02
CA GLN A 173 16.57 0.25 -15.78
C GLN A 173 17.91 -0.46 -15.66
N VAL A 174 18.08 -1.20 -14.56
CA VAL A 174 19.18 -2.15 -14.42
C VAL A 174 18.60 -3.55 -14.59
N ARG A 175 19.07 -4.26 -15.61
CA ARG A 175 18.68 -5.64 -15.88
C ARG A 175 19.81 -6.57 -15.45
N LEU A 176 19.47 -7.52 -14.59
CA LEU A 176 20.33 -8.64 -14.22
C LEU A 176 19.85 -9.86 -14.99
N GLU A 177 20.77 -10.52 -15.69
CA GLU A 177 20.49 -11.72 -16.47
C GLU A 177 21.41 -12.85 -16.00
N PHE A 178 20.81 -13.90 -15.50
CA PHE A 178 21.44 -15.14 -15.09
C PHE A 178 21.65 -16.04 -16.30
N VAL A 179 22.91 -16.36 -16.54
CA VAL A 179 23.33 -17.39 -17.49
C VAL A 179 23.91 -18.51 -16.65
N GLY A 180 23.12 -19.56 -16.42
CA GLY A 180 23.48 -20.68 -15.58
C GLY A 180 23.67 -21.95 -16.37
N HIS A 181 24.72 -22.70 -16.02
CA HIS A 181 24.98 -24.02 -16.57
C HIS A 181 25.16 -25.05 -15.46
N TYR A 182 24.61 -26.26 -15.62
CA TYR A 182 24.75 -27.37 -14.65
C TYR A 182 25.36 -28.64 -15.26
N THR A 183 25.37 -28.74 -16.59
CA THR A 183 25.98 -29.83 -17.34
C THR A 183 26.49 -29.29 -18.67
N ASP A 184 27.59 -29.84 -19.18
CA ASP A 184 28.17 -29.38 -20.44
C ASP A 184 27.34 -29.80 -21.67
N ILE A 185 26.41 -30.75 -21.49
CA ILE A 185 25.63 -31.37 -22.58
C ILE A 185 24.16 -31.44 -22.19
N CYS A 186 23.30 -30.92 -23.06
CA CYS A 186 21.84 -31.07 -23.07
C CYS A 186 21.16 -30.64 -21.76
N GLU A 187 21.24 -29.33 -21.50
CA GLU A 187 20.64 -28.71 -20.34
C GLU A 187 19.13 -28.59 -20.46
N GLU A 188 18.43 -28.89 -19.37
CA GLU A 188 17.01 -28.61 -19.23
C GLU A 188 16.82 -27.25 -18.53
N PRO A 189 16.19 -26.24 -19.18
CA PRO A 189 16.03 -24.90 -18.59
C PRO A 189 15.19 -24.88 -17.30
N THR A 190 14.32 -25.88 -17.10
CA THR A 190 13.49 -26.03 -15.89
C THR A 190 14.16 -26.83 -14.78
N HIS A 191 15.41 -27.26 -14.95
CA HIS A 191 16.09 -28.09 -13.96
C HIS A 191 16.23 -27.35 -12.62
N SER A 192 15.87 -28.01 -11.52
CA SER A 192 15.83 -27.40 -10.18
C SER A 192 17.20 -26.96 -9.64
N SER A 193 18.29 -27.40 -10.26
CA SER A 193 19.66 -26.98 -9.96
C SER A 193 20.04 -25.61 -10.53
N LEU A 194 19.31 -25.10 -11.53
CA LEU A 194 19.61 -23.83 -12.19
C LEU A 194 18.96 -22.67 -11.42
N TRP A 195 19.64 -22.17 -10.40
CA TRP A 195 19.17 -20.99 -9.67
C TRP A 195 20.28 -20.12 -9.08
N VAL A 196 19.96 -18.83 -8.97
CA VAL A 196 20.68 -17.83 -8.18
C VAL A 196 19.65 -17.06 -7.37
N ASN A 197 19.84 -16.98 -6.05
CA ASN A 197 18.99 -16.17 -5.19
C ASN A 197 19.63 -14.79 -4.99
N LEU A 198 19.00 -13.75 -5.51
CA LEU A 198 19.46 -12.37 -5.39
C LEU A 198 18.88 -11.73 -4.13
N SER A 199 19.75 -11.24 -3.25
CA SER A 199 19.33 -10.61 -2.00
C SER A 199 18.70 -9.24 -2.25
N SER A 200 17.56 -9.02 -1.58
CA SER A 200 16.87 -7.73 -1.47
C SER A 200 17.71 -6.64 -0.78
N ASN A 201 18.81 -7.01 -0.11
CA ASN A 201 19.77 -6.11 0.52
C ASN A 201 20.86 -5.59 -0.42
N SER A 202 20.91 -6.05 -1.67
CA SER A 202 21.82 -5.47 -2.69
C SER A 202 21.57 -3.98 -2.84
N THR A 203 22.63 -3.17 -3.03
CA THR A 203 22.54 -1.71 -3.00
C THR A 203 23.04 -1.06 -4.28
N LEU A 204 22.34 -0.01 -4.70
CA LEU A 204 22.78 0.93 -5.72
C LEU A 204 23.28 2.20 -5.03
N ARG A 205 24.52 2.57 -5.31
CA ARG A 205 25.16 3.80 -4.82
C ARG A 205 25.26 4.79 -5.97
N LEU A 206 24.80 6.01 -5.74
CA LEU A 206 24.91 7.12 -6.67
C LEU A 206 25.64 8.28 -5.99
N GLY A 207 26.60 8.88 -6.68
CA GLY A 207 27.31 10.08 -6.26
C GLY A 207 27.20 11.15 -7.34
N GLY A 208 27.02 12.41 -6.95
CA GLY A 208 26.87 13.47 -7.94
C GLY A 208 26.73 14.88 -7.36
N GLN A 209 26.39 15.82 -8.23
CA GLN A 209 26.30 17.23 -7.89
C GLN A 209 24.87 17.76 -8.04
N PRO A 210 24.44 18.72 -7.20
CA PRO A 210 23.23 19.47 -7.44
C PRO A 210 23.36 20.29 -8.74
N LEU A 211 22.24 20.56 -9.39
CA LEU A 211 22.15 21.44 -10.54
C LEU A 211 21.44 22.73 -10.16
N ASP A 212 21.91 23.84 -10.70
CA ASP A 212 21.18 25.11 -10.63
C ASP A 212 20.04 25.07 -11.66
N MET A 213 18.81 25.00 -11.16
CA MET A 213 17.61 25.07 -11.99
C MET A 213 17.24 26.53 -12.25
N GLN A 214 16.67 26.81 -13.43
CA GLN A 214 16.14 28.13 -13.72
C GLN A 214 15.01 28.48 -12.74
N ASP A 215 15.00 29.73 -12.28
CA ASP A 215 13.97 30.26 -11.38
C ASP A 215 12.68 30.57 -12.15
N ASP A 216 12.00 29.52 -12.61
CA ASP A 216 10.74 29.59 -13.36
C ASP A 216 9.67 28.68 -12.74
N LEU A 217 8.58 29.29 -12.27
CA LEU A 217 7.41 28.62 -11.71
C LEU A 217 6.64 27.80 -12.76
N ALA A 218 6.95 27.91 -14.06
CA ALA A 218 6.44 26.98 -15.07
C ALA A 218 6.88 25.52 -14.82
N ASN A 219 7.98 25.31 -14.08
CA ASN A 219 8.42 23.98 -13.67
C ASN A 219 7.84 23.53 -12.31
N PHE A 220 7.00 24.34 -11.67
CA PHE A 220 6.41 24.00 -10.37
C PHE A 220 5.61 22.69 -10.48
N PRO A 221 5.77 21.73 -9.55
CA PRO A 221 6.34 21.87 -8.19
C PRO A 221 7.84 21.56 -8.03
N LEU A 222 8.61 21.42 -9.12
CA LEU A 222 10.07 21.24 -9.02
C LEU A 222 10.73 22.53 -8.49
N PRO A 223 11.81 22.45 -7.69
CA PRO A 223 12.48 21.25 -7.16
C PRO A 223 11.94 20.77 -5.79
N PHE A 224 10.86 21.38 -5.27
CA PHE A 224 10.28 21.05 -3.96
C PHE A 224 9.63 19.68 -3.94
N PHE A 225 8.99 19.30 -5.03
CA PHE A 225 8.50 17.95 -5.29
C PHE A 225 8.99 17.50 -6.66
N ASP A 226 9.73 16.40 -6.69
CA ASP A 226 10.07 15.71 -7.94
C ASP A 226 9.36 14.35 -7.95
N PRO A 227 8.49 14.05 -8.93
CA PRO A 227 7.87 12.73 -9.05
C PRO A 227 8.90 11.59 -9.22
N ARG A 228 10.12 11.92 -9.67
CA ARG A 228 11.22 10.98 -9.89
C ARG A 228 11.96 10.61 -8.62
N ASP A 229 11.76 11.35 -7.54
CA ASP A 229 12.36 10.98 -6.25
C ASP A 229 11.53 9.90 -5.57
N THR A 230 12.12 8.76 -5.28
CA THR A 230 11.46 7.71 -4.48
C THR A 230 11.71 7.84 -2.97
N ALA A 231 12.59 8.75 -2.54
CA ALA A 231 12.83 9.01 -1.12
C ALA A 231 11.68 9.79 -0.48
N ARG A 232 11.50 9.65 0.84
CA ARG A 232 10.49 10.40 1.60
C ARG A 232 10.60 11.89 1.33
N LEU A 233 9.46 12.54 1.07
CA LEU A 233 9.42 13.99 0.86
C LEU A 233 9.69 14.71 2.18
N GLU A 234 10.78 15.46 2.27
CA GLU A 234 11.06 16.34 3.40
C GLU A 234 11.07 17.79 2.92
N LEU A 235 10.05 18.55 3.30
CA LEU A 235 9.85 19.93 2.85
C LEU A 235 9.76 20.89 4.05
N PRO A 236 10.89 21.49 4.46
CA PRO A 236 10.92 22.48 5.52
C PRO A 236 10.04 23.70 5.24
N VAL A 237 9.29 24.12 6.26
CA VAL A 237 8.40 25.27 6.23
C VAL A 237 8.87 26.31 7.24
N VAL A 238 9.18 27.51 6.74
CA VAL A 238 9.77 28.58 7.53
C VAL A 238 8.76 29.71 7.70
N PHE A 239 8.57 30.14 8.96
CA PHE A 239 7.83 31.34 9.30
C PHE A 239 8.76 32.39 9.91
N ALA A 240 8.33 33.65 9.97
CA ALA A 240 9.11 34.70 10.65
C ALA A 240 9.13 34.56 12.17
N ALA A 241 8.01 34.13 12.76
CA ALA A 241 7.80 33.91 14.19
C ALA A 241 6.65 32.90 14.38
N ALA A 242 6.19 32.70 15.61
CA ALA A 242 5.02 31.85 15.89
C ALA A 242 3.81 32.26 15.01
N PRO A 243 3.30 31.36 14.15
CA PRO A 243 2.30 31.69 13.14
C PRO A 243 0.90 31.90 13.73
N THR A 244 0.13 32.80 13.14
CA THR A 244 -1.30 32.99 13.47
C THR A 244 -2.13 31.77 13.06
N LEU A 245 -3.36 31.63 13.58
CA LEU A 245 -4.27 30.54 13.18
C LEU A 245 -4.50 30.49 11.67
N ALA A 246 -4.60 31.64 11.02
CA ALA A 246 -4.77 31.72 9.58
C ALA A 246 -3.50 31.30 8.81
N GLN A 247 -2.31 31.66 9.31
CA GLN A 247 -1.04 31.20 8.75
C GLN A 247 -0.84 29.69 8.92
N GLN A 248 -1.22 29.13 10.07
CA GLN A 248 -1.22 27.68 10.30
C GLN A 248 -2.19 26.96 9.35
N ARG A 249 -3.39 27.52 9.13
CA ARG A 249 -4.36 27.00 8.16
C ARG A 249 -3.79 27.02 6.74
N ALA A 250 -3.20 28.13 6.32
CA ALA A 250 -2.60 28.27 5.01
C ALA A 250 -1.49 27.21 4.82
N ALA A 251 -0.58 27.07 5.79
CA ALA A 251 0.45 26.06 5.74
C ALA A 251 -0.10 24.62 5.75
N ALA A 252 -1.19 24.34 6.48
CA ALA A 252 -1.85 23.04 6.48
C ALA A 252 -2.44 22.69 5.11
N VAL A 253 -3.04 23.65 4.40
CA VAL A 253 -3.51 23.45 3.02
C VAL A 253 -2.33 23.14 2.09
N MET A 254 -1.21 23.87 2.21
CA MET A 254 0.01 23.56 1.46
C MET A 254 0.52 22.15 1.76
N ALA A 255 0.57 21.76 3.02
CA ALA A 255 1.02 20.44 3.44
C ALA A 255 0.13 19.33 2.87
N SER A 256 -1.20 19.53 2.85
CA SER A 256 -2.14 18.58 2.21
C SER A 256 -1.93 18.46 0.70
N TYR A 257 -1.57 19.56 0.02
CA TYR A 257 -1.26 19.54 -1.41
C TYR A 257 0.01 18.72 -1.68
N PHE A 258 1.14 19.05 -1.03
CA PHE A 258 2.37 18.27 -1.20
C PHE A 258 2.24 16.83 -0.70
N GLY A 259 1.42 16.59 0.32
CA GLY A 259 1.02 15.25 0.77
C GLY A 259 0.30 14.46 -0.33
N SER A 260 -0.73 15.05 -0.95
CA SER A 260 -1.47 14.41 -2.05
C SER A 260 -0.56 14.04 -3.23
N LEU A 261 0.47 14.84 -3.51
CA LEU A 261 1.49 14.54 -4.53
C LEU A 261 2.47 13.43 -4.11
N ALA A 262 2.92 13.41 -2.85
CA ALA A 262 3.86 12.40 -2.35
C ALA A 262 3.29 10.97 -2.42
N GLY A 263 1.96 10.85 -2.35
CA GLY A 263 1.30 9.56 -2.32
C GLY A 263 1.61 8.78 -1.04
N TRP A 264 0.93 7.65 -0.89
CA TRP A 264 0.94 6.88 0.35
C TRP A 264 2.24 6.12 0.62
N TRP A 265 2.98 5.78 -0.43
CA TRP A 265 4.21 4.99 -0.37
C TRP A 265 5.43 5.83 0.00
N ARG A 266 5.51 7.08 -0.47
CA ARG A 266 6.65 7.95 -0.24
C ARG A 266 6.57 8.70 1.09
N GLN A 267 5.35 9.05 1.50
CA GLN A 267 5.09 9.88 2.68
C GLN A 267 5.70 11.29 2.57
N ALA A 268 5.24 12.20 3.44
CA ALA A 268 5.72 13.57 3.47
C ALA A 268 5.92 14.03 4.92
N ARG A 269 7.01 14.78 5.16
CA ARG A 269 7.32 15.44 6.41
C ARG A 269 7.60 16.93 6.15
N PHE A 270 7.02 17.77 7.00
CA PHE A 270 7.05 19.21 6.94
C PHE A 270 7.64 19.77 8.24
N PRO A 271 8.98 19.70 8.41
CA PRO A 271 9.62 20.29 9.59
C PRO A 271 9.42 21.80 9.57
N VAL A 272 9.04 22.37 10.71
CA VAL A 272 8.74 23.80 10.85
C VAL A 272 9.84 24.50 11.63
N SER A 273 10.26 25.68 11.18
CA SER A 273 11.21 26.54 11.90
C SER A 273 10.76 28.01 11.92
N PHE A 274 11.10 28.71 12.99
CA PHE A 274 10.81 30.14 13.16
C PHE A 274 12.08 30.97 12.99
N GLY A 275 12.14 31.79 11.94
CA GLY A 275 13.21 32.74 11.66
C GLY A 275 14.53 32.13 11.19
N THR A 276 14.68 30.80 11.26
CA THR A 276 15.88 30.06 10.84
C THR A 276 15.59 29.21 9.61
N LEU A 277 16.54 29.16 8.67
CA LEU A 277 16.46 28.27 7.51
C LEU A 277 17.15 26.94 7.83
N PRO A 278 16.69 25.84 7.22
CA PRO A 278 17.38 24.56 7.31
C PRO A 278 18.80 24.67 6.71
N GLU A 279 19.74 23.86 7.20
CA GLU A 279 21.13 23.86 6.71
C GLU A 279 21.24 23.27 5.29
N ARG A 280 20.34 22.36 4.91
CA ARG A 280 20.34 21.64 3.63
C ARG A 280 18.94 21.61 3.03
N GLY A 281 18.89 21.41 1.71
CA GLY A 281 17.64 21.27 0.97
C GLY A 281 16.94 22.58 0.62
N HIS A 282 15.82 22.44 -0.08
CA HIS A 282 14.89 23.50 -0.44
C HIS A 282 13.96 23.81 0.73
N ALA A 283 13.38 25.01 0.78
CA ALA A 283 12.44 25.38 1.83
C ALA A 283 11.29 26.23 1.28
N VAL A 284 10.13 26.15 1.94
CA VAL A 284 8.99 27.03 1.65
C VAL A 284 8.88 28.06 2.77
N VAL A 285 8.76 29.33 2.39
CA VAL A 285 8.61 30.44 3.32
C VAL A 285 7.18 30.97 3.19
N LEU A 286 6.43 30.97 4.29
CA LEU A 286 5.12 31.62 4.36
C LEU A 286 5.25 32.90 5.17
N ALA A 287 4.91 34.03 4.57
CA ALA A 287 5.02 35.31 5.24
C ALA A 287 3.95 36.32 4.79
N VAL A 288 3.69 37.28 5.67
CA VAL A 288 2.85 38.44 5.40
C VAL A 288 3.66 39.72 5.56
N ASN A 289 3.23 40.81 4.94
CA ASN A 289 3.90 42.10 5.04
C ASN A 289 4.17 42.51 6.50
N GLY A 290 5.40 42.94 6.78
CA GLY A 290 5.84 43.33 8.14
C GLY A 290 6.24 42.16 9.04
N ARG A 291 6.11 40.91 8.58
CA ARG A 291 6.57 39.69 9.27
C ARG A 291 7.37 38.81 8.33
N PHE A 292 8.48 39.35 7.81
CA PHE A 292 9.42 38.59 6.99
C PHE A 292 10.51 37.94 7.86
N PRO A 293 10.88 36.68 7.60
CA PRO A 293 12.02 36.06 8.26
C PRO A 293 13.33 36.77 7.83
N PRO A 294 14.40 36.67 8.64
CA PRO A 294 15.66 37.39 8.43
C PRO A 294 16.25 37.27 7.01
N VAL A 295 16.11 36.12 6.36
CA VAL A 295 16.66 35.87 5.01
C VAL A 295 16.00 36.73 3.92
N ILE A 296 14.71 37.07 4.09
CA ILE A 296 13.98 37.95 3.16
C ILE A 296 13.57 39.26 3.83
N ALA A 297 14.29 39.70 4.86
CA ALA A 297 13.98 40.94 5.58
C ALA A 297 13.99 42.19 4.68
N ASN A 298 14.81 42.18 3.62
CA ASN A 298 14.92 43.27 2.65
C ASN A 298 13.94 43.16 1.46
N HIS A 299 13.02 42.18 1.49
CA HIS A 299 12.03 42.00 0.42
C HIS A 299 10.97 43.11 0.48
N ALA A 300 10.57 43.62 -0.70
CA ALA A 300 9.62 44.72 -0.79
C ALA A 300 8.19 44.23 -0.44
N PRO A 301 7.39 45.01 0.31
CA PRO A 301 6.01 44.62 0.62
C PRO A 301 5.20 44.27 -0.62
N VAL A 302 4.48 43.15 -0.58
CA VAL A 302 3.65 42.69 -1.70
C VAL A 302 2.30 43.40 -1.71
N GLN A 303 1.76 43.65 -2.91
CA GLN A 303 0.47 44.35 -3.08
C GLN A 303 -0.76 43.42 -3.00
N GLY A 304 -0.55 42.10 -3.09
CA GLY A 304 -1.60 41.08 -3.09
C GLY A 304 -1.04 39.67 -2.83
N PRO A 305 -1.81 38.62 -3.13
CA PRO A 305 -1.35 37.22 -3.05
C PRO A 305 -0.29 36.94 -4.13
N VAL A 306 0.91 36.53 -3.70
CA VAL A 306 2.06 36.34 -4.59
C VAL A 306 2.77 35.03 -4.26
N ILE A 307 3.19 34.32 -5.31
CA ILE A 307 4.09 33.17 -5.23
C ILE A 307 5.36 33.54 -5.98
N GLU A 308 6.52 33.40 -5.34
CA GLU A 308 7.81 33.76 -5.91
C GLU A 308 8.82 32.64 -5.68
N LEU A 309 9.61 32.34 -6.72
CA LEU A 309 10.75 31.44 -6.63
C LEU A 309 12.04 32.25 -6.52
N MET A 310 12.87 31.92 -5.53
CA MET A 310 14.12 32.64 -5.28
C MET A 310 15.25 31.65 -4.97
N ALA A 311 16.42 31.83 -5.56
CA ALA A 311 17.63 31.14 -5.15
C ALA A 311 18.21 31.75 -3.85
N LEU A 312 18.73 30.90 -2.95
CA LEU A 312 19.32 31.36 -1.69
C LEU A 312 20.60 32.18 -1.96
N PRO A 313 20.77 33.37 -1.35
CA PRO A 313 22.01 34.14 -1.49
C PRO A 313 23.21 33.33 -1.00
N GLY A 314 24.19 33.11 -1.88
CA GLY A 314 25.41 32.32 -1.59
C GLY A 314 25.32 30.83 -1.93
N ASP A 315 24.13 30.30 -2.23
CA ASP A 315 23.95 28.92 -2.69
C ASP A 315 22.83 28.85 -3.76
N PRO A 316 23.16 29.06 -5.05
CA PRO A 316 22.16 29.13 -6.12
C PRO A 316 21.43 27.79 -6.37
N GLN A 317 22.02 26.67 -5.95
CA GLN A 317 21.43 25.34 -6.08
C GLN A 317 20.27 25.14 -5.11
N ARG A 318 20.20 25.94 -4.04
CA ARG A 318 19.12 25.90 -3.05
C ARG A 318 18.05 26.93 -3.36
N LYS A 319 16.89 26.45 -3.79
CA LYS A 319 15.70 27.27 -4.04
C LYS A 319 14.80 27.43 -2.80
N LEU A 320 14.21 28.62 -2.68
CA LEU A 320 13.18 29.01 -1.72
C LEU A 320 11.88 29.31 -2.47
N LEU A 321 10.78 28.72 -2.03
CA LEU A 321 9.45 29.08 -2.49
C LEU A 321 8.87 30.09 -1.51
N LEU A 322 8.70 31.33 -1.93
CA LEU A 322 8.08 32.37 -1.12
C LEU A 322 6.59 32.40 -1.46
N VAL A 323 5.75 32.13 -0.46
CA VAL A 323 4.30 32.31 -0.56
C VAL A 323 3.95 33.50 0.32
N LEU A 324 3.61 34.61 -0.32
CA LEU A 324 3.50 35.92 0.30
C LEU A 324 2.08 36.47 0.17
N GLY A 325 1.64 37.16 1.21
CA GLY A 325 0.38 37.89 1.21
C GLY A 325 0.52 39.26 1.85
N ARG A 326 -0.33 40.20 1.45
CA ARG A 326 -0.44 41.49 2.15
C ARG A 326 -0.98 41.28 3.58
N ASN A 327 -1.87 40.33 3.76
CA ASN A 327 -2.47 39.91 5.03
C ASN A 327 -2.72 38.39 5.02
N ASP A 328 -3.26 37.87 6.12
CA ASP A 328 -3.51 36.44 6.29
C ASP A 328 -4.53 35.87 5.27
N ASP A 329 -5.53 36.67 4.84
CA ASP A 329 -6.49 36.25 3.82
C ASP A 329 -5.85 36.12 2.43
N ASP A 330 -4.99 37.07 2.07
CA ASP A 330 -4.24 37.02 0.81
C ASP A 330 -3.21 35.89 0.85
N LEU A 331 -2.61 35.56 2.00
CA LEU A 331 -1.77 34.37 2.15
C LEU A 331 -2.55 33.08 1.93
N GLN A 332 -3.76 32.96 2.50
CA GLN A 332 -4.62 31.79 2.29
C GLN A 332 -5.00 31.63 0.81
N LYS A 333 -5.30 32.74 0.11
CA LYS A 333 -5.55 32.73 -1.34
C LYS A 333 -4.31 32.30 -2.11
N ALA A 334 -3.12 32.79 -1.74
CA ALA A 334 -1.86 32.42 -2.38
C ALA A 334 -1.61 30.91 -2.33
N VAL A 335 -1.74 30.30 -1.15
CA VAL A 335 -1.61 28.84 -1.01
C VAL A 335 -2.71 28.09 -1.74
N SER A 336 -3.95 28.56 -1.66
CA SER A 336 -5.07 27.86 -2.30
C SER A 336 -4.94 27.90 -3.84
N ALA A 337 -4.48 29.02 -4.40
CA ALA A 337 -4.17 29.15 -5.82
C ALA A 337 -2.94 28.32 -6.24
N MET A 338 -1.94 28.18 -5.38
CA MET A 338 -0.81 27.26 -5.60
C MET A 338 -1.27 25.81 -5.76
N ALA A 339 -2.19 25.36 -4.92
CA ALA A 339 -2.69 24.00 -4.96
C ALA A 339 -3.67 23.72 -6.12
N ALA A 340 -4.41 24.75 -6.57
CA ALA A 340 -5.45 24.59 -7.61
C ALA A 340 -5.03 25.01 -9.03
N GLY A 341 -4.15 26.01 -9.15
CA GLY A 341 -3.88 26.75 -10.39
C GLY A 341 -2.43 26.69 -10.88
N ASN A 342 -1.64 25.75 -10.38
CA ASN A 342 -0.22 25.61 -10.71
C ASN A 342 0.09 25.54 -12.22
N VAL A 343 -0.81 25.01 -13.05
CA VAL A 343 -0.64 24.89 -14.51
C VAL A 343 -0.50 26.26 -15.20
N LEU A 344 -0.97 27.33 -14.58
CA LEU A 344 -0.91 28.70 -15.13
C LEU A 344 0.37 29.45 -14.75
N PHE A 345 1.21 28.87 -13.89
CA PHE A 345 2.39 29.56 -13.37
C PHE A 345 3.47 29.72 -14.43
N ARG A 346 4.10 30.90 -14.45
CA ARG A 346 5.15 31.24 -15.41
C ARG A 346 6.05 32.35 -14.86
N GLY A 347 7.34 32.26 -15.18
CA GLY A 347 8.35 33.19 -14.72
C GLY A 347 8.67 33.02 -13.23
N ARG A 348 9.47 33.95 -12.71
CA ARG A 348 9.97 33.89 -11.33
C ARG A 348 8.92 34.19 -10.26
N GLN A 349 7.94 35.02 -10.59
CA GLN A 349 6.92 35.52 -9.67
C GLN A 349 5.56 35.52 -10.35
N VAL A 350 4.55 35.05 -9.63
CA VAL A 350 3.15 35.03 -10.06
C VAL A 350 2.32 35.78 -9.03
N ALA A 351 1.63 36.83 -9.47
CA ALA A 351 0.57 37.47 -8.70
C ALA A 351 -0.77 36.83 -9.05
N ILE A 352 -1.63 36.64 -8.06
CA ILE A 352 -2.94 35.99 -8.24
C ILE A 352 -4.02 37.06 -8.27
N ASP A 353 -4.65 37.25 -9.43
CA ASP A 353 -5.67 38.28 -9.63
C ASP A 353 -7.03 37.87 -9.05
N GLU A 354 -7.47 36.64 -9.36
CA GLU A 354 -8.77 36.12 -8.93
C GLU A 354 -8.69 34.62 -8.62
N MET A 355 -9.38 34.19 -7.55
CA MET A 355 -9.66 32.79 -7.27
C MET A 355 -11.14 32.64 -6.97
N LYS A 356 -11.85 31.85 -7.79
CA LYS A 356 -13.26 31.53 -7.52
C LYS A 356 -13.35 30.48 -6.41
N PRO A 357 -14.36 30.59 -5.51
CA PRO A 357 -14.62 29.55 -4.52
C PRO A 357 -14.82 28.20 -5.20
N LEU A 358 -14.16 27.16 -4.68
CA LEU A 358 -14.35 25.81 -5.16
C LEU A 358 -15.77 25.33 -4.88
N ALA A 359 -16.35 24.55 -5.80
CA ALA A 359 -17.65 23.94 -5.57
C ALA A 359 -17.58 23.00 -4.34
N PRO A 360 -18.61 22.99 -3.47
CA PRO A 360 -18.65 22.07 -2.34
C PRO A 360 -18.49 20.62 -2.79
N ARG A 361 -17.63 19.89 -2.08
CA ARG A 361 -17.38 18.46 -2.31
C ARG A 361 -18.57 17.62 -1.83
N ARG A 362 -18.61 16.36 -2.28
CA ARG A 362 -19.57 15.34 -1.82
C ARG A 362 -18.87 14.32 -0.92
N PRO A 363 -19.60 13.66 -0.01
CA PRO A 363 -19.04 12.54 0.74
C PRO A 363 -18.50 11.44 -0.17
N TYR A 364 -17.35 10.86 0.19
CA TYR A 364 -16.69 9.76 -0.51
C TYR A 364 -16.27 10.06 -1.96
N ASP A 365 -16.11 11.34 -2.31
CA ASP A 365 -15.67 11.78 -3.64
C ASP A 365 -14.14 11.96 -3.76
N ALA A 366 -13.39 11.49 -2.76
CA ALA A 366 -11.94 11.58 -2.69
C ALA A 366 -11.26 10.82 -3.86
N PRO A 367 -10.36 11.47 -4.64
CA PRO A 367 -9.69 10.84 -5.78
C PRO A 367 -8.95 9.54 -5.46
N ASN A 368 -8.35 9.43 -4.27
CA ASN A 368 -7.61 8.24 -3.87
C ASN A 368 -8.49 7.11 -3.29
N TRP A 369 -9.81 7.31 -3.22
CA TRP A 369 -10.77 6.29 -2.83
C TRP A 369 -11.48 5.72 -4.04
N VAL A 370 -11.73 4.41 -4.01
CA VAL A 370 -12.61 3.78 -4.99
C VAL A 370 -14.02 4.31 -4.76
N ARG A 371 -14.62 4.79 -5.84
CA ARG A 371 -15.99 5.31 -5.81
C ARG A 371 -17.00 4.24 -5.44
N THR A 372 -17.88 4.56 -4.49
CA THR A 372 -18.97 3.68 -4.02
C THR A 372 -20.33 4.05 -4.59
N ASP A 373 -20.41 4.99 -5.54
CA ASP A 373 -21.68 5.41 -6.15
C ASP A 373 -21.97 4.75 -7.51
N ARG A 374 -20.97 4.07 -8.10
CA ARG A 374 -21.06 3.42 -9.41
C ARG A 374 -20.04 2.28 -9.54
N ALA A 375 -20.21 1.46 -10.58
CA ALA A 375 -19.16 0.55 -11.04
C ALA A 375 -17.92 1.33 -11.52
N VAL A 376 -16.74 0.94 -11.04
CA VAL A 376 -15.44 1.56 -11.35
C VAL A 376 -14.68 0.68 -12.33
N ARG A 377 -14.14 1.28 -13.40
CA ARG A 377 -13.28 0.58 -14.36
C ARG A 377 -11.89 0.38 -13.79
N LEU A 378 -11.23 -0.74 -14.10
CA LEU A 378 -9.83 -0.94 -13.71
C LEU A 378 -8.90 0.12 -14.32
N ALA A 379 -9.26 0.69 -15.48
CA ALA A 379 -8.59 1.85 -16.08
C ALA A 379 -8.48 3.06 -15.15
N GLU A 380 -9.47 3.29 -14.28
CA GLU A 380 -9.51 4.42 -13.34
C GLU A 380 -8.58 4.19 -12.13
N LEU A 381 -8.04 2.99 -11.98
CA LEU A 381 -7.25 2.54 -10.83
C LEU A 381 -5.79 2.22 -11.20
N LEU A 382 -5.35 2.61 -12.40
CA LEU A 382 -4.00 2.36 -12.87
C LEU A 382 -3.03 3.42 -12.33
N ASP A 383 -1.89 2.95 -11.82
CA ASP A 383 -0.78 3.78 -11.38
C ASP A 383 0.09 4.22 -12.58
N TYR A 384 0.21 3.37 -13.61
CA TYR A 384 0.99 3.65 -14.82
C TYR A 384 0.40 2.99 -16.09
N PRO A 385 0.70 3.52 -17.28
CA PRO A 385 0.27 2.92 -18.55
C PRO A 385 0.78 1.47 -18.69
N GLN A 386 -0.02 0.59 -19.31
CA GLN A 386 0.30 -0.83 -19.54
C GLN A 386 0.43 -1.72 -18.29
N GLN A 387 0.08 -1.23 -17.09
CA GLN A 387 0.08 -2.02 -15.85
C GLN A 387 -0.73 -3.32 -15.95
N LEU A 388 -1.76 -3.36 -16.82
CA LEU A 388 -2.61 -4.53 -17.04
C LEU A 388 -2.06 -5.55 -18.04
N HIS A 389 -0.78 -5.47 -18.41
CA HIS A 389 -0.13 -6.36 -19.38
C HIS A 389 0.89 -7.29 -18.72
N ALA A 390 0.97 -8.53 -19.22
CA ALA A 390 1.87 -9.57 -18.73
C ALA A 390 2.48 -10.35 -19.90
N ASN A 391 3.78 -10.61 -19.84
CA ASN A 391 4.53 -11.27 -20.91
C ASN A 391 5.39 -12.44 -20.38
N GLY A 392 5.46 -13.53 -21.16
CA GLY A 392 6.24 -14.72 -20.87
C GLY A 392 5.41 -15.94 -20.44
N VAL A 393 6.09 -17.08 -20.23
CA VAL A 393 5.46 -18.35 -19.80
C VAL A 393 4.97 -18.28 -18.35
N SER A 394 5.73 -17.60 -17.51
CA SER A 394 5.38 -17.32 -16.12
C SER A 394 5.65 -15.84 -15.89
N PRO A 395 4.74 -14.94 -16.30
CA PRO A 395 4.90 -13.50 -16.14
C PRO A 395 4.95 -13.10 -14.66
N GLN A 396 5.31 -11.84 -14.42
CA GLN A 396 5.06 -11.21 -13.12
C GLN A 396 3.54 -11.01 -12.93
N PRO A 397 3.02 -11.15 -11.70
CA PRO A 397 1.62 -10.90 -11.44
C PRO A 397 1.23 -9.46 -11.75
N ILE A 398 0.05 -9.26 -12.34
CA ILE A 398 -0.53 -7.92 -12.49
C ILE A 398 -1.20 -7.55 -11.17
N THR A 399 -0.86 -6.39 -10.61
CA THR A 399 -1.42 -5.89 -9.34
C THR A 399 -2.20 -4.60 -9.56
N VAL A 400 -3.37 -4.48 -8.95
CA VAL A 400 -4.20 -3.27 -8.92
C VAL A 400 -4.54 -2.95 -7.48
N ASN A 401 -4.25 -1.72 -7.04
CA ASN A 401 -4.51 -1.28 -5.68
C ASN A 401 -5.91 -0.67 -5.57
N LEU A 402 -6.61 -0.96 -4.48
CA LEU A 402 -8.00 -0.62 -4.21
C LEU A 402 -8.11 -0.05 -2.79
N ASN A 403 -8.28 1.25 -2.65
CA ASN A 403 -8.49 1.91 -1.37
C ASN A 403 -9.99 2.11 -1.14
N LEU A 404 -10.53 1.47 -0.12
CA LEU A 404 -11.95 1.56 0.21
C LEU A 404 -12.17 2.44 1.44
N PRO A 405 -13.30 3.17 1.49
CA PRO A 405 -13.74 3.80 2.73
C PRO A 405 -13.88 2.73 3.83
N PRO A 406 -13.34 2.95 5.05
CA PRO A 406 -13.36 1.95 6.12
C PRO A 406 -14.76 1.70 6.67
N ASP A 407 -15.69 2.62 6.43
CA ASP A 407 -17.08 2.54 6.89
C ASP A 407 -17.99 1.79 5.92
N LEU A 408 -17.44 1.21 4.85
CA LEU A 408 -18.20 0.37 3.94
C LEU A 408 -18.78 -0.84 4.69
N PHE A 409 -20.09 -0.84 4.87
CA PHE A 409 -20.80 -1.85 5.64
C PHE A 409 -20.93 -3.14 4.83
N ILE A 410 -20.06 -4.08 5.17
CA ILE A 410 -20.00 -5.39 4.56
C ILE A 410 -20.60 -6.40 5.55
N TRP A 411 -21.86 -6.80 5.32
CA TRP A 411 -22.54 -7.75 6.21
C TRP A 411 -23.09 -8.97 5.49
N ARG A 412 -22.66 -10.15 5.96
CA ARG A 412 -22.88 -11.48 5.37
C ARG A 412 -22.36 -11.54 3.92
N ASN A 413 -21.93 -12.72 3.47
CA ASN A 413 -21.13 -12.87 2.25
C ASN A 413 -21.94 -12.58 0.96
N GLN A 414 -22.22 -11.30 0.68
CA GLN A 414 -22.94 -10.83 -0.50
C GLN A 414 -22.06 -10.91 -1.76
N GLY A 415 -20.74 -10.90 -1.58
CA GLY A 415 -19.76 -10.93 -2.65
C GLY A 415 -19.70 -9.61 -3.43
N ILE A 416 -18.50 -9.10 -3.71
CA ILE A 416 -18.36 -7.89 -4.54
C ILE A 416 -18.30 -8.32 -6.01
N PRO A 417 -19.19 -7.80 -6.87
CA PRO A 417 -19.20 -8.12 -8.29
C PRO A 417 -17.96 -7.53 -9.00
N LEU A 418 -17.15 -8.42 -9.56
CA LEU A 418 -16.05 -8.11 -10.48
C LEU A 418 -16.38 -8.70 -11.85
N ASN A 419 -16.52 -7.83 -12.85
CA ASN A 419 -16.66 -8.19 -14.25
C ASN A 419 -15.29 -8.14 -14.92
N LEU A 420 -14.68 -9.31 -15.12
CA LEU A 420 -13.31 -9.42 -15.62
C LEU A 420 -13.30 -9.75 -17.11
N ARG A 421 -12.68 -8.88 -17.91
CA ARG A 421 -12.42 -9.08 -19.33
C ARG A 421 -10.92 -9.22 -19.53
N TYR A 422 -10.48 -10.26 -20.23
CA TYR A 422 -9.06 -10.54 -20.41
C TYR A 422 -8.79 -11.18 -21.78
N ARG A 423 -7.58 -10.95 -22.29
CA ARG A 423 -7.07 -11.49 -23.55
C ARG A 423 -5.72 -12.17 -23.32
N TYR A 424 -5.42 -13.20 -24.10
CA TYR A 424 -4.18 -13.96 -23.98
C TYR A 424 -3.81 -14.64 -25.29
N THR A 425 -2.53 -14.94 -25.46
CA THR A 425 -2.03 -15.82 -26.52
C THR A 425 -2.46 -17.26 -26.21
N PRO A 426 -3.23 -17.93 -27.10
CA PRO A 426 -3.69 -19.30 -26.86
C PRO A 426 -2.50 -20.27 -26.66
N PRO A 427 -2.49 -21.09 -25.58
CA PRO A 427 -1.37 -21.98 -25.29
C PRO A 427 -1.16 -23.02 -26.41
N PHE A 428 0.09 -23.50 -26.59
CA PHE A 428 0.49 -24.40 -27.68
C PHE A 428 0.08 -25.86 -27.47
N GLY A 429 0.01 -26.33 -26.22
CA GLY A 429 -0.42 -27.69 -25.88
C GLY A 429 -0.38 -27.88 -24.36
N SER A 430 -1.56 -27.79 -23.73
CA SER A 430 -1.89 -28.15 -22.34
C SER A 430 -3.14 -27.37 -21.92
N ASP A 431 -4.10 -28.04 -21.28
CA ASP A 431 -5.30 -27.43 -20.70
C ASP A 431 -5.06 -26.87 -19.28
N GLU A 432 -3.83 -26.94 -18.77
CA GLU A 432 -3.49 -26.53 -17.41
C GLU A 432 -3.05 -25.06 -17.30
N SER A 433 -3.12 -24.28 -18.38
CA SER A 433 -2.89 -22.83 -18.31
C SER A 433 -4.04 -22.16 -17.54
N ARG A 434 -3.74 -21.32 -16.55
CA ARG A 434 -4.76 -20.70 -15.67
C ARG A 434 -4.47 -19.23 -15.43
N LEU A 435 -5.54 -18.45 -15.27
CA LEU A 435 -5.54 -17.12 -14.67
C LEU A 435 -6.04 -17.25 -13.23
N GLY A 436 -5.15 -17.05 -12.26
CA GLY A 436 -5.51 -16.93 -10.86
C GLY A 436 -5.91 -15.49 -10.50
N VAL A 437 -6.93 -15.34 -9.66
CA VAL A 437 -7.32 -14.05 -9.07
C VAL A 437 -7.20 -14.15 -7.57
N ALA A 438 -6.45 -13.24 -6.97
CA ALA A 438 -6.24 -13.15 -5.53
C ALA A 438 -6.50 -11.72 -5.03
N ILE A 439 -6.92 -11.59 -3.78
CA ILE A 439 -7.03 -10.31 -3.08
C ILE A 439 -6.25 -10.38 -1.77
N ASN A 440 -5.39 -9.38 -1.51
CA ASN A 440 -4.54 -9.34 -0.30
C ASN A 440 -3.77 -10.65 -0.08
N ASP A 441 -3.12 -11.15 -1.15
CA ASP A 441 -2.41 -12.44 -1.20
C ASP A 441 -3.26 -13.71 -0.95
N GLN A 442 -4.57 -13.58 -0.84
CA GLN A 442 -5.47 -14.71 -0.68
C GLN A 442 -6.15 -15.07 -2.00
N PHE A 443 -6.00 -16.33 -2.41
CA PHE A 443 -6.66 -16.86 -3.59
C PHE A 443 -8.20 -16.77 -3.49
N ILE A 444 -8.84 -16.33 -4.57
CA ILE A 444 -10.29 -16.21 -4.69
C ILE A 444 -10.83 -17.17 -5.75
N SER A 445 -10.29 -17.14 -6.97
CA SER A 445 -10.76 -17.97 -8.08
C SER A 445 -9.67 -18.21 -9.13
N SER A 446 -9.88 -19.22 -9.98
CA SER A 446 -9.02 -19.47 -11.14
C SER A 446 -9.82 -19.79 -12.40
N PHE A 447 -9.41 -19.22 -13.53
CA PHE A 447 -10.04 -19.42 -14.83
C PHE A 447 -9.10 -20.19 -15.76
N PRO A 448 -9.57 -21.25 -16.44
CA PRO A 448 -8.74 -21.97 -17.41
C PRO A 448 -8.54 -21.14 -18.69
N LEU A 449 -7.31 -21.10 -19.19
CA LEU A 449 -6.92 -20.42 -20.43
C LEU A 449 -6.96 -21.42 -21.59
N VAL A 450 -8.16 -21.66 -22.11
CA VAL A 450 -8.41 -22.70 -23.13
C VAL A 450 -8.25 -22.19 -24.57
N ARG A 451 -7.63 -23.01 -25.42
CA ARG A 451 -7.61 -22.76 -26.86
C ARG A 451 -8.98 -23.10 -27.46
N ARG A 452 -9.82 -22.11 -27.75
CA ARG A 452 -11.08 -22.34 -28.50
C ARG A 452 -10.82 -22.30 -30.01
N THR A 453 -11.10 -23.41 -30.69
CA THR A 453 -11.10 -23.54 -32.14
C THR A 453 -12.35 -22.87 -32.73
N GLY A 454 -12.25 -21.59 -33.12
CA GLY A 454 -13.33 -20.86 -33.78
C GLY A 454 -13.03 -19.37 -33.94
N LYS A 455 -13.60 -18.73 -34.96
CA LYS A 455 -13.39 -17.31 -35.31
C LYS A 455 -13.46 -16.41 -34.08
N GLN A 456 -12.38 -15.66 -33.85
CA GLN A 456 -12.22 -14.67 -32.79
C GLN A 456 -13.36 -13.65 -32.85
N GLY A 457 -14.28 -13.76 -31.91
CA GLY A 457 -15.37 -12.83 -31.66
C GLY A 457 -15.72 -12.96 -30.19
N VAL A 458 -15.83 -11.82 -29.52
CA VAL A 458 -16.20 -11.64 -28.11
C VAL A 458 -17.27 -12.67 -27.72
N ALA A 459 -16.88 -13.70 -26.98
CA ALA A 459 -17.79 -14.72 -26.50
C ALA A 459 -17.89 -14.60 -24.98
N GLU A 460 -19.00 -14.01 -24.53
CA GLU A 460 -19.54 -14.22 -23.18
C GLU A 460 -19.43 -15.71 -22.84
N ILE A 461 -18.78 -15.99 -21.72
CA ILE A 461 -18.58 -17.33 -21.21
C ILE A 461 -19.94 -17.82 -20.70
N ARG A 462 -20.61 -18.69 -21.47
CA ARG A 462 -21.61 -19.63 -20.91
C ARG A 462 -20.94 -21.01 -20.82
N LEU A 463 -20.70 -21.47 -19.60
CA LEU A 463 -20.14 -22.80 -19.31
C LEU A 463 -21.27 -23.85 -19.33
N PRO A 464 -20.97 -25.12 -19.66
CA PRO A 464 -21.96 -26.18 -19.65
C PRO A 464 -22.34 -26.56 -18.21
N VAL A 465 -23.64 -26.65 -17.99
CA VAL A 465 -24.33 -27.11 -16.79
C VAL A 465 -23.76 -28.45 -16.35
N LEU A 466 -22.98 -28.48 -15.26
CA LEU A 466 -22.84 -29.58 -14.28
C LEU A 466 -21.68 -29.28 -13.31
N ALA A 467 -21.97 -28.54 -12.23
CA ALA A 467 -21.44 -28.74 -10.87
C ALA A 467 -21.95 -27.58 -10.00
N GLY A 468 -22.85 -27.87 -9.08
CA GLY A 468 -23.23 -26.93 -8.04
C GLY A 468 -22.07 -26.74 -7.08
N ASP A 469 -21.33 -25.64 -7.24
CA ASP A 469 -20.74 -24.84 -6.16
C ASP A 469 -20.07 -23.60 -6.78
N ALA A 470 -20.43 -22.42 -6.25
CA ALA A 470 -19.82 -21.10 -6.47
C ALA A 470 -19.77 -20.53 -7.92
N GLY A 471 -20.86 -19.86 -8.33
CA GLY A 471 -20.80 -18.50 -8.92
C GLY A 471 -20.06 -18.27 -10.25
N ALA A 472 -19.97 -19.25 -11.15
CA ALA A 472 -19.16 -19.14 -12.38
C ALA A 472 -19.97 -19.21 -13.69
N ASP A 473 -21.07 -18.45 -13.82
CA ASP A 473 -21.93 -18.55 -15.03
C ASP A 473 -22.07 -17.25 -15.86
N ASP A 474 -21.34 -16.16 -15.55
CA ASP A 474 -21.43 -14.89 -16.33
C ASP A 474 -20.19 -13.97 -16.26
N GLY A 475 -18.99 -14.49 -15.93
CA GLY A 475 -17.79 -13.64 -15.74
C GLY A 475 -17.87 -12.68 -14.53
N ARG A 476 -18.93 -12.79 -13.72
CA ARG A 476 -19.13 -12.07 -12.47
C ARG A 476 -18.52 -12.86 -11.33
N LEU A 477 -17.32 -12.46 -10.91
CA LEU A 477 -16.71 -12.99 -9.70
C LEU A 477 -17.28 -12.26 -8.48
N LEU A 478 -17.63 -13.00 -7.44
CA LEU A 478 -18.06 -12.45 -6.15
C LEU A 478 -16.90 -12.53 -5.17
N ILE A 479 -16.26 -11.40 -4.85
CA ILE A 479 -15.14 -11.37 -3.91
C ILE A 479 -15.68 -11.52 -2.47
N PRO A 480 -15.24 -12.52 -1.68
CA PRO A 480 -15.68 -12.68 -0.30
C PRO A 480 -15.32 -11.47 0.54
N ALA A 481 -16.35 -10.85 1.09
CA ALA A 481 -16.22 -9.49 1.58
C ALA A 481 -15.52 -9.41 2.97
N LEU A 482 -15.37 -10.54 3.67
CA LEU A 482 -14.62 -10.68 4.93
C LEU A 482 -13.09 -10.52 4.75
N LYS A 483 -12.59 -10.53 3.51
CA LYS A 483 -11.15 -10.45 3.18
C LYS A 483 -10.68 -9.04 2.82
N LEU A 484 -11.56 -8.03 2.84
CA LEU A 484 -11.20 -6.66 2.47
C LEU A 484 -10.74 -5.83 3.67
N GLY A 485 -9.57 -5.20 3.53
CA GLY A 485 -9.04 -4.15 4.38
C GLY A 485 -9.46 -2.75 3.91
N ASP A 486 -8.94 -1.71 4.55
CA ASP A 486 -9.07 -0.33 4.03
C ASP A 486 -8.25 -0.16 2.75
N ARG A 487 -7.11 -0.88 2.69
CA ARG A 487 -6.26 -1.02 1.51
C ARG A 487 -6.32 -2.45 1.03
N ASN A 488 -6.57 -2.61 -0.25
CA ASN A 488 -6.68 -3.90 -0.88
C ASN A 488 -5.80 -3.97 -2.12
N GLN A 489 -5.20 -5.12 -2.38
CA GLN A 489 -4.49 -5.38 -3.62
C GLN A 489 -5.14 -6.55 -4.34
N LEU A 490 -5.64 -6.28 -5.54
CA LEU A 490 -6.13 -7.31 -6.46
C LEU A 490 -4.95 -7.78 -7.31
N ARG A 491 -4.67 -9.09 -7.27
CA ARG A 491 -3.57 -9.72 -8.01
C ARG A 491 -4.12 -10.70 -9.03
N PHE A 492 -3.57 -10.63 -10.24
CA PHE A 492 -3.89 -11.50 -11.35
C PHE A 492 -2.64 -12.27 -11.79
N ASP A 493 -2.70 -13.58 -11.62
CA ASP A 493 -1.59 -14.49 -11.83
C ASP A 493 -1.83 -15.30 -13.11
N PHE A 494 -1.21 -14.91 -14.23
CA PHE A 494 -1.22 -15.70 -15.46
C PHE A 494 -0.15 -16.78 -15.37
N ASN A 495 -0.55 -18.05 -15.45
CA ASN A 495 0.34 -19.20 -15.50
C ASN A 495 0.09 -19.98 -16.78
N PHE A 496 1.04 -19.96 -17.70
CA PHE A 496 0.97 -20.74 -18.94
C PHE A 496 1.68 -22.06 -18.76
N ALA A 497 0.96 -23.15 -19.01
CA ALA A 497 1.56 -24.46 -19.06
C ALA A 497 2.45 -24.57 -20.31
N SER A 498 3.63 -25.15 -20.14
CA SER A 498 4.62 -25.31 -21.20
C SER A 498 5.26 -26.70 -21.13
N VAL A 499 5.56 -27.28 -22.30
CA VAL A 499 6.22 -28.58 -22.46
C VAL A 499 7.75 -28.54 -22.24
N MET A 500 8.28 -27.41 -21.77
CA MET A 500 9.72 -27.13 -21.62
C MET A 500 10.47 -28.02 -20.59
N GLY A 501 9.79 -28.93 -19.88
CA GLY A 501 10.37 -29.83 -18.87
C GLY A 501 10.34 -31.31 -19.26
N SER A 502 10.49 -31.63 -20.55
CA SER A 502 10.49 -33.01 -21.06
C SER A 502 11.76 -33.35 -21.84
N ALA A 503 12.92 -32.87 -21.39
CA ALA A 503 14.20 -33.25 -21.97
C ALA A 503 14.52 -34.71 -21.60
N GLN A 504 14.43 -35.63 -22.56
CA GLN A 504 14.95 -36.99 -22.39
C GLN A 504 16.49 -36.95 -22.46
N ARG A 505 17.19 -37.68 -21.57
CA ARG A 505 18.66 -37.66 -21.47
C ARG A 505 19.39 -37.89 -22.80
N ASP A 506 18.78 -38.64 -23.71
CA ASP A 506 19.37 -39.04 -25.00
C ASP A 506 18.79 -38.28 -26.22
N HIS A 507 17.81 -37.38 -26.01
CA HIS A 507 17.17 -36.59 -27.06
C HIS A 507 17.08 -35.13 -26.68
N CYS A 508 18.10 -34.36 -27.06
CA CYS A 508 18.18 -32.93 -26.81
C CYS A 508 17.21 -32.20 -27.75
N GLN A 509 16.06 -31.79 -27.22
CA GLN A 509 15.06 -31.02 -27.97
C GLN A 509 15.20 -29.54 -27.64
N THR A 510 15.53 -28.74 -28.64
CA THR A 510 15.56 -27.27 -28.50
C THR A 510 14.12 -26.75 -28.53
N VAL A 511 13.60 -26.33 -27.37
CA VAL A 511 12.30 -25.66 -27.28
C VAL A 511 12.54 -24.17 -27.11
N LEU A 512 12.16 -23.38 -28.12
CA LEU A 512 12.21 -21.93 -28.00
C LEU A 512 11.07 -21.47 -27.06
N PRO A 513 11.34 -20.67 -26.01
CA PRO A 513 10.28 -20.15 -25.16
C PRO A 513 9.28 -19.36 -26.03
N PRO A 514 7.98 -19.72 -26.03
CA PRO A 514 7.00 -18.97 -26.79
C PRO A 514 6.83 -17.56 -26.21
N ASN A 515 6.70 -16.55 -27.08
CA ASN A 515 6.33 -15.19 -26.67
C ASN A 515 4.81 -15.15 -26.35
N LEU A 516 4.47 -15.58 -25.13
CA LEU A 516 3.10 -15.55 -24.63
C LEU A 516 2.81 -14.18 -24.04
N GLN A 517 1.67 -13.61 -24.42
CA GLN A 517 1.19 -12.32 -23.93
C GLN A 517 -0.16 -12.52 -23.28
N ALA A 518 -0.42 -11.77 -22.21
CA ALA A 518 -1.71 -11.67 -21.57
C ALA A 518 -1.98 -10.21 -21.22
N ALA A 519 -3.25 -9.83 -21.23
CA ALA A 519 -3.67 -8.55 -20.71
C ALA A 519 -5.07 -8.64 -20.12
N ILE A 520 -5.30 -7.83 -19.11
CA ILE A 520 -6.64 -7.55 -18.58
C ILE A 520 -7.15 -6.31 -19.32
N GLU A 521 -8.37 -6.37 -19.81
CA GLU A 521 -8.97 -5.23 -20.49
C GLU A 521 -9.28 -4.13 -19.48
N GLU A 522 -8.95 -2.90 -19.86
CA GLU A 522 -9.15 -1.69 -19.07
C GLU A 522 -10.63 -1.42 -18.73
N ASP A 523 -11.55 -1.98 -19.52
CA ASP A 523 -13.00 -1.89 -19.34
C ASP A 523 -13.58 -2.89 -18.32
N SER A 524 -12.75 -3.76 -17.74
CA SER A 524 -13.13 -4.60 -16.60
C SER A 524 -13.59 -3.72 -15.45
N THR A 525 -14.66 -4.11 -14.75
CA THR A 525 -15.29 -3.27 -13.71
C THR A 525 -15.43 -3.97 -12.37
N ILE A 526 -15.25 -3.23 -11.28
CA ILE A 526 -15.59 -3.63 -9.92
C ILE A 526 -16.67 -2.68 -9.38
N ASP A 527 -17.71 -3.21 -8.74
CA ASP A 527 -18.86 -2.40 -8.32
C ASP A 527 -19.15 -2.50 -6.81
N PHE A 528 -19.06 -1.34 -6.14
CA PHE A 528 -19.33 -1.16 -4.71
C PHE A 528 -20.63 -0.39 -4.44
N SER A 529 -21.43 -0.07 -5.46
CA SER A 529 -22.64 0.77 -5.35
C SER A 529 -23.79 0.17 -4.53
N GLY A 530 -23.81 -1.15 -4.37
CA GLY A 530 -24.79 -1.85 -3.54
C GLY A 530 -24.50 -1.80 -2.03
N PHE A 531 -23.34 -1.30 -1.61
CA PHE A 531 -22.93 -1.30 -0.21
C PHE A 531 -23.31 0.03 0.47
N HIS A 532 -23.60 -0.05 1.76
CA HIS A 532 -23.96 1.11 2.59
C HIS A 532 -22.76 1.58 3.42
N HIS A 533 -22.83 2.78 3.99
CA HIS A 533 -21.79 3.32 4.87
C HIS A 533 -22.26 3.31 6.32
N TYR A 534 -21.67 2.46 7.15
CA TYR A 534 -21.99 2.34 8.58
C TYR A 534 -20.86 1.63 9.34
N MET A 535 -20.33 2.30 10.37
CA MET A 535 -19.21 1.80 11.16
C MET A 535 -19.41 2.07 12.65
N GLY A 536 -18.96 1.14 13.49
CA GLY A 536 -18.81 1.36 14.93
C GLY A 536 -17.49 2.07 15.25
N LEU A 537 -17.57 3.15 16.01
CA LEU A 537 -16.46 3.94 16.54
C LEU A 537 -16.55 3.96 18.07
N PRO A 538 -15.50 4.29 18.84
CA PRO A 538 -14.17 4.71 18.41
C PRO A 538 -13.31 3.55 17.90
N ASP A 539 -12.75 3.71 16.70
CA ASP A 539 -11.72 2.82 16.14
C ASP A 539 -10.60 3.66 15.53
N LEU A 540 -9.49 3.78 16.24
CA LEU A 540 -8.31 4.54 15.84
C LEU A 540 -7.57 3.91 14.66
N SER A 541 -7.84 2.65 14.31
CA SER A 541 -7.28 2.04 13.11
C SER A 541 -7.82 2.72 11.85
N ALA A 542 -9.13 3.04 11.81
CA ALA A 542 -9.76 3.79 10.74
C ALA A 542 -9.11 5.18 10.57
N PHE A 543 -8.82 5.86 11.67
CA PHE A 543 -8.11 7.14 11.68
C PHE A 543 -6.66 7.00 11.19
N ALA A 544 -5.88 6.09 11.75
CA ALA A 544 -4.46 5.95 11.43
C ALA A 544 -4.21 5.47 9.99
N LEU A 545 -5.03 4.54 9.49
CA LEU A 545 -4.83 3.90 8.19
C LEU A 545 -5.48 4.66 7.03
N SER A 546 -6.67 5.23 7.23
CA SER A 546 -7.46 5.87 6.16
C SER A 546 -7.79 7.35 6.40
N GLY A 547 -7.49 7.88 7.59
CA GLY A 547 -7.84 9.26 7.97
C GLY A 547 -9.31 9.46 8.32
N PHE A 548 -10.11 8.39 8.42
CA PHE A 548 -11.54 8.48 8.73
C PHE A 548 -11.79 8.86 10.20
N PRO A 549 -12.81 9.68 10.51
CA PRO A 549 -13.84 10.23 9.62
C PRO A 549 -13.46 11.51 8.86
N PHE A 550 -12.28 12.09 9.12
CA PHE A 550 -11.87 13.38 8.56
C PHE A 550 -11.74 13.38 7.03
N THR A 551 -11.43 12.24 6.43
CA THR A 551 -11.31 12.04 4.97
C THR A 551 -12.63 11.71 4.27
N ARG A 552 -13.76 11.66 5.00
CA ARG A 552 -15.10 11.48 4.41
C ARG A 552 -15.39 12.52 3.32
N MET A 553 -14.96 13.76 3.54
CA MET A 553 -14.95 14.83 2.54
C MET A 553 -13.53 15.01 2.01
N ALA A 554 -13.35 15.02 0.69
CA ALA A 554 -12.01 15.08 0.08
C ALA A 554 -11.19 16.32 0.47
N ASP A 555 -11.87 17.46 0.68
CA ASP A 555 -11.28 18.75 1.05
C ASP A 555 -11.30 19.03 2.56
N LEU A 556 -11.67 18.05 3.39
CA LEU A 556 -11.78 18.15 4.85
C LEU A 556 -12.76 19.26 5.31
N SER A 557 -13.79 19.59 4.51
CA SER A 557 -14.75 20.67 4.83
C SER A 557 -15.53 20.49 6.14
N GLU A 558 -15.63 19.25 6.61
CA GLU A 558 -16.29 18.86 7.85
C GLU A 558 -15.30 18.58 8.99
N THR A 559 -14.06 19.05 8.87
CA THR A 559 -13.02 18.86 9.88
C THR A 559 -12.65 20.20 10.51
N VAL A 560 -12.62 20.23 11.85
CA VAL A 560 -12.10 21.37 12.63
C VAL A 560 -10.94 20.89 13.48
N VAL A 561 -9.80 21.55 13.35
CA VAL A 561 -8.64 21.28 14.20
C VAL A 561 -8.60 22.29 15.33
N LEU A 562 -8.62 21.80 16.57
CA LEU A 562 -8.39 22.59 17.76
C LEU A 562 -6.88 22.63 18.04
N VAL A 563 -6.31 23.83 17.99
CA VAL A 563 -4.89 24.08 18.24
C VAL A 563 -4.72 25.01 19.45
N PRO A 564 -3.61 24.91 20.20
CA PRO A 564 -3.36 25.82 21.30
C PRO A 564 -3.17 27.26 20.80
N PRO A 565 -3.52 28.29 21.60
CA PRO A 565 -3.35 29.70 21.21
C PRO A 565 -1.92 30.09 20.87
N SER A 566 -0.94 29.46 21.53
CA SER A 566 0.50 29.63 21.29
C SER A 566 1.11 28.30 20.88
N ALA A 567 1.33 28.11 19.58
CA ALA A 567 1.87 26.86 19.03
C ALA A 567 3.41 26.90 18.98
N SER A 568 4.04 25.81 19.43
CA SER A 568 5.48 25.56 19.25
C SER A 568 5.78 25.01 17.85
N GLU A 569 7.06 25.04 17.43
CA GLU A 569 7.51 24.47 16.15
C GLU A 569 7.08 23.01 15.99
N ALA A 570 7.24 22.19 17.05
CA ALA A 570 6.84 20.79 17.05
C ALA A 570 5.32 20.59 16.87
N GLN A 571 4.51 21.46 17.47
CA GLN A 571 3.04 21.42 17.33
C GLN A 571 2.58 21.80 15.92
N VAL A 572 3.17 22.85 15.34
CA VAL A 572 2.85 23.25 13.97
C VAL A 572 3.35 22.17 13.00
N SER A 573 4.54 21.60 13.21
CA SER A 573 5.05 20.49 12.41
C SER A 573 4.12 19.27 12.47
N LEU A 574 3.65 18.88 13.66
CA LEU A 574 2.68 17.78 13.80
C LEU A 574 1.38 18.08 13.06
N LEU A 575 0.85 19.31 13.17
CA LEU A 575 -0.33 19.74 12.42
C LEU A 575 -0.10 19.57 10.91
N LEU A 576 1.02 20.06 10.37
CA LEU A 576 1.32 19.97 8.95
C LEU A 576 1.49 18.52 8.49
N ASN A 577 2.17 17.69 9.27
CA ASN A 577 2.37 16.27 8.96
C ASN A 577 1.07 15.49 9.00
N LEU A 578 0.20 15.78 9.98
CA LEU A 578 -1.11 15.16 10.11
C LEU A 578 -2.02 15.54 8.93
N ILE A 579 -2.16 16.82 8.63
CA ILE A 579 -2.99 17.29 7.50
C ILE A 579 -2.39 16.89 6.15
N GLY A 580 -1.06 16.90 6.02
CA GLY A 580 -0.34 16.33 4.88
C GLY A 580 -0.65 14.85 4.68
N GLY A 581 -0.61 14.07 5.76
CA GLY A 581 -0.99 12.67 5.80
C GLY A 581 -2.47 12.43 5.45
N LEU A 582 -3.40 13.29 5.87
CA LEU A 582 -4.80 13.21 5.43
C LEU A 582 -4.93 13.52 3.94
N GLY A 583 -4.17 14.50 3.42
CA GLY A 583 -4.10 14.81 1.99
C GLY A 583 -3.55 13.67 1.13
N VAL A 584 -2.61 12.88 1.67
CA VAL A 584 -2.15 11.62 1.06
C VAL A 584 -3.30 10.61 0.91
N GLN A 585 -4.16 10.48 1.92
CA GLN A 585 -5.25 9.50 1.91
C GLN A 585 -6.43 9.94 1.04
N SER A 586 -6.78 11.23 1.04
CA SER A 586 -7.86 11.76 0.21
C SER A 586 -7.42 11.95 -1.25
N GLY A 587 -6.14 12.24 -1.50
CA GLY A 587 -5.65 12.62 -2.83
C GLY A 587 -6.09 14.02 -3.26
N TYR A 588 -6.54 14.86 -2.32
CA TYR A 588 -7.02 16.20 -2.60
C TYR A 588 -6.62 17.21 -1.51
N PRO A 589 -6.28 18.46 -1.86
CA PRO A 589 -5.92 19.47 -0.86
C PRO A 589 -7.09 19.84 0.05
N ALA A 590 -6.78 20.09 1.33
CA ALA A 590 -7.71 20.34 2.41
C ALA A 590 -8.26 21.79 2.45
N TYR A 591 -8.81 22.29 1.34
CA TYR A 591 -9.31 23.67 1.23
C TYR A 591 -10.39 24.01 2.27
N GLY A 592 -11.23 23.04 2.62
CA GLY A 592 -12.35 23.18 3.54
C GLY A 592 -11.95 23.15 5.02
N LEU A 593 -10.70 22.80 5.34
CA LEU A 593 -10.20 22.68 6.71
C LEU A 593 -10.40 23.96 7.52
N ARG A 594 -10.87 23.83 8.76
CA ARG A 594 -11.01 24.94 9.71
C ARG A 594 -10.11 24.73 10.91
N LEU A 595 -9.51 25.82 11.41
CA LEU A 595 -8.75 25.83 12.66
C LEU A 595 -9.49 26.70 13.68
N SER A 596 -9.48 26.27 14.94
CA SER A 596 -9.95 27.05 16.08
C SER A 596 -8.98 26.91 17.25
N ALA A 597 -8.90 27.94 18.09
CA ALA A 597 -8.27 27.86 19.40
C ALA A 597 -9.30 27.83 20.55
N ASP A 598 -10.58 28.01 20.24
CA ASP A 598 -11.68 28.04 21.20
C ASP A 598 -12.52 26.76 21.09
N TRP A 599 -12.51 25.97 22.16
CA TRP A 599 -13.29 24.74 22.29
C TRP A 599 -14.81 24.98 22.16
N LYS A 600 -15.33 26.08 22.70
CA LYS A 600 -16.79 26.34 22.68
C LYS A 600 -17.30 26.55 21.27
N GLN A 601 -16.52 27.28 20.47
CA GLN A 601 -16.80 27.51 19.05
C GLN A 601 -16.62 26.22 18.24
N ALA A 602 -15.53 25.49 18.46
CA ALA A 602 -15.25 24.25 17.75
C ALA A 602 -16.34 23.19 17.99
N SER A 603 -16.69 22.93 19.25
CA SER A 603 -17.69 21.93 19.64
C SER A 603 -19.13 22.25 19.24
N ALA A 604 -19.43 23.51 18.88
CA ALA A 604 -20.75 23.90 18.38
C ALA A 604 -20.98 23.53 16.91
N LEU A 605 -19.90 23.43 16.12
CA LEU A 605 -19.98 23.12 14.69
C LEU A 605 -20.35 21.65 14.48
N ASP A 606 -21.19 21.37 13.48
CA ASP A 606 -21.47 20.02 12.99
C ASP A 606 -20.29 19.52 12.15
N ALA A 607 -19.19 19.20 12.83
CA ALA A 607 -17.91 18.81 12.23
C ALA A 607 -17.17 17.83 13.15
N ASP A 608 -16.32 17.00 12.55
CA ASP A 608 -15.39 16.12 13.26
C ASP A 608 -14.24 16.96 13.83
N LEU A 609 -13.85 16.68 15.08
CA LEU A 609 -12.89 17.51 15.82
C LEU A 609 -11.56 16.79 15.98
N LEU A 610 -10.49 17.45 15.58
CA LEU A 610 -9.12 16.98 15.78
C LEU A 610 -8.44 17.86 16.82
N VAL A 611 -8.15 17.33 18.00
CA VAL A 611 -7.58 18.11 19.10
C VAL A 611 -6.09 17.87 19.20
N LEU A 612 -5.28 18.93 19.09
CA LEU A 612 -3.82 18.86 19.26
C LEU A 612 -3.41 19.43 20.62
N GLY A 613 -2.77 18.59 21.44
CA GLY A 613 -2.26 18.97 22.75
C GLY A 613 -3.22 18.65 23.90
N ALA A 614 -3.36 19.58 24.84
CA ALA A 614 -4.14 19.35 26.06
C ALA A 614 -5.65 19.27 25.78
N LEU A 615 -6.30 18.26 26.35
CA LEU A 615 -7.76 18.10 26.27
C LEU A 615 -8.48 19.26 26.97
N PRO A 616 -9.57 19.80 26.39
CA PRO A 616 -10.45 20.79 27.03
C PRO A 616 -11.06 20.29 28.34
N ASP A 617 -11.24 21.18 29.32
CA ASP A 617 -11.73 20.82 30.67
C ASP A 617 -13.09 20.11 30.66
N GLU A 618 -13.99 20.46 29.74
CA GLU A 618 -15.28 19.78 29.56
C GLU A 618 -15.13 18.28 29.23
N LEU A 619 -14.10 17.92 28.45
CA LEU A 619 -13.81 16.53 28.09
C LEU A 619 -13.03 15.80 29.19
N ARG A 620 -12.20 16.51 29.96
CA ARG A 620 -11.41 15.93 31.08
C ARG A 620 -12.27 15.28 32.16
N GLY A 621 -13.48 15.81 32.37
CA GLY A 621 -14.45 15.28 33.34
C GLY A 621 -15.42 14.24 32.78
N SER A 622 -15.35 13.92 31.48
CA SER A 622 -16.31 13.02 30.84
C SER A 622 -16.07 11.55 31.22
N GLN A 623 -17.15 10.79 31.44
CA GLN A 623 -17.06 9.34 31.69
C GLN A 623 -16.65 8.54 30.45
N GLN A 624 -16.74 9.17 29.27
CA GLN A 624 -16.34 8.61 27.98
C GLN A 624 -14.82 8.65 27.76
N LEU A 625 -14.08 9.40 28.59
CA LEU A 625 -12.63 9.54 28.42
C LEU A 625 -11.89 8.33 29.01
N SER A 626 -11.33 7.53 28.11
CA SER A 626 -10.57 6.33 28.48
C SER A 626 -9.14 6.62 28.94
N LEU A 627 -8.56 7.75 28.53
CA LEU A 627 -7.23 8.18 28.95
C LEU A 627 -7.16 9.71 29.07
N LEU A 628 -6.57 10.19 30.16
CA LEU A 628 -6.26 11.59 30.40
C LEU A 628 -4.76 11.76 30.68
N ILE A 629 -4.13 12.69 29.96
CA ILE A 629 -2.77 13.17 30.23
C ILE A 629 -2.89 14.59 30.77
N ASP A 630 -2.40 14.79 31.99
CA ASP A 630 -2.31 16.09 32.66
C ASP A 630 -0.85 16.27 33.11
N ASP A 631 -0.04 16.84 32.22
CA ASP A 631 1.41 16.98 32.38
C ASP A 631 2.09 15.62 32.66
N GLN A 632 2.66 15.40 33.85
CA GLN A 632 3.32 14.15 34.25
C GLN A 632 2.33 13.09 34.78
N ARG A 633 1.07 13.48 35.03
CA ARG A 633 0.04 12.60 35.59
C ARG A 633 -0.79 12.00 34.46
N THR A 634 -0.75 10.69 34.35
CA THR A 634 -1.56 9.93 33.40
C THR A 634 -2.63 9.15 34.15
N ARG A 635 -3.89 9.28 33.73
CA ARG A 635 -5.01 8.45 34.23
C ARG A 635 -5.54 7.62 33.07
N LEU A 636 -5.51 6.30 33.21
CA LEU A 636 -5.99 5.34 32.23
C LEU A 636 -7.12 4.51 32.83
N LEU A 637 -8.18 4.32 32.07
CA LEU A 637 -9.15 3.25 32.26
C LEU A 637 -8.60 2.05 31.48
N ASN A 638 -8.16 0.99 32.17
CA ASN A 638 -7.67 -0.22 31.52
C ASN A 638 -8.86 -1.08 31.04
N GLY A 639 -8.82 -1.48 29.77
CA GLY A 639 -9.66 -2.54 29.19
C GLY A 639 -8.87 -3.84 28.95
N GLN A 640 -9.45 -4.81 28.24
CA GLN A 640 -8.70 -5.98 27.80
C GLN A 640 -7.68 -5.62 26.71
N TRP A 641 -6.53 -6.30 26.73
CA TRP A 641 -5.55 -6.23 25.66
C TRP A 641 -5.93 -7.22 24.56
N SER A 642 -6.28 -6.71 23.38
CA SER A 642 -6.40 -7.51 22.16
C SER A 642 -5.28 -7.12 21.19
N SER A 643 -4.77 -8.08 20.42
CA SER A 643 -3.87 -7.76 19.31
C SER A 643 -4.59 -6.83 18.31
N PRO A 644 -3.92 -5.85 17.69
CA PRO A 644 -4.53 -4.92 16.73
C PRO A 644 -5.38 -5.60 15.64
N GLU A 645 -4.96 -6.77 15.13
CA GLU A 645 -5.71 -7.54 14.14
C GLU A 645 -7.05 -8.08 14.66
N LEU A 646 -7.04 -8.70 15.85
CA LEU A 646 -8.27 -9.18 16.51
C LEU A 646 -9.21 -8.01 16.84
N ALA A 647 -8.65 -6.88 17.23
CA ALA A 647 -9.33 -5.64 17.50
C ALA A 647 -10.09 -5.10 16.27
N VAL A 648 -9.40 -4.98 15.12
CA VAL A 648 -10.01 -4.58 13.85
C VAL A 648 -11.09 -5.59 13.42
N GLN A 649 -10.82 -6.90 13.57
CA GLN A 649 -11.80 -7.94 13.26
C GLN A 649 -13.04 -7.87 14.16
N GLN A 650 -12.90 -7.55 15.45
CA GLN A 650 -14.01 -7.40 16.38
C GLN A 650 -14.84 -6.16 16.08
N ALA A 651 -14.19 -5.02 15.85
CA ALA A 651 -14.85 -3.76 15.46
C ALA A 651 -15.66 -3.92 14.17
N ARG A 652 -15.07 -4.56 13.15
CA ARG A 652 -15.73 -4.84 11.86
C ARG A 652 -16.81 -5.92 11.91
N ARG A 653 -16.66 -6.91 12.81
CA ARG A 653 -17.73 -7.89 13.09
C ARG A 653 -18.90 -7.27 13.86
N GLY A 654 -18.75 -6.03 14.34
CA GLY A 654 -19.79 -5.36 15.10
C GLY A 654 -19.97 -5.88 16.51
N SER A 655 -19.03 -6.70 17.00
CA SER A 655 -19.21 -7.42 18.25
C SER A 655 -19.19 -6.41 19.40
N ARG A 656 -20.38 -6.18 19.96
CA ARG A 656 -20.72 -5.16 20.96
C ARG A 656 -20.08 -5.32 22.34
N ALA A 657 -19.07 -6.18 22.49
CA ALA A 657 -18.34 -6.29 23.75
C ALA A 657 -17.43 -5.06 23.88
N GLY A 658 -18.03 -3.89 24.13
CA GLY A 658 -17.32 -2.83 24.84
C GLY A 658 -16.88 -3.47 26.14
N ASP A 659 -15.58 -3.68 26.29
CA ASP A 659 -15.06 -4.23 27.52
C ASP A 659 -15.33 -3.21 28.63
N PRO A 660 -16.10 -3.57 29.67
CA PRO A 660 -16.24 -2.68 30.81
C PRO A 660 -14.84 -2.39 31.34
N ALA A 661 -14.52 -1.12 31.58
CA ALA A 661 -13.22 -0.73 32.12
C ALA A 661 -12.95 -1.55 33.40
N VAL A 662 -11.94 -2.43 33.33
CA VAL A 662 -11.66 -3.41 34.38
C VAL A 662 -10.98 -2.74 35.56
N THR A 663 -10.21 -1.67 35.34
CA THR A 663 -9.46 -0.99 36.40
C THR A 663 -9.13 0.45 36.02
N ARG A 664 -9.12 1.37 37.00
CA ARG A 664 -8.61 2.74 36.83
C ARG A 664 -7.20 2.84 37.41
N VAL A 665 -6.23 3.21 36.59
CA VAL A 665 -4.83 3.35 36.99
C VAL A 665 -4.39 4.81 36.81
N ALA A 666 -3.79 5.38 37.85
CA ALA A 666 -3.15 6.70 37.77
C ALA A 666 -1.64 6.54 38.00
N VAL A 667 -0.84 7.02 37.06
CA VAL A 667 0.62 6.90 37.08
C VAL A 667 1.22 8.30 36.95
N THR A 668 2.31 8.55 37.69
CA THR A 668 3.16 9.72 37.47
C THR A 668 4.54 9.22 37.05
N ALA A 669 5.02 9.61 35.87
CA ALA A 669 6.29 9.13 35.33
C ALA A 669 6.98 10.23 34.51
N GLN A 670 8.31 10.28 34.59
CA GLN A 670 9.15 11.28 33.90
C GLN A 670 9.81 10.66 32.66
N ALA A 671 9.01 10.38 31.63
CA ALA A 671 9.49 9.89 30.34
C ALA A 671 8.56 10.39 29.21
N PRO A 672 9.04 10.51 27.97
CA PRO A 672 8.20 10.91 26.85
C PRO A 672 6.99 9.99 26.70
N PHE A 673 5.81 10.59 26.71
CA PHE A 673 4.54 9.90 26.76
C PHE A 673 3.50 10.68 25.98
N ALA A 674 2.92 10.04 24.96
CA ALA A 674 1.85 10.62 24.18
C ALA A 674 0.71 9.61 24.00
N ALA A 675 -0.46 10.10 23.62
CA ALA A 675 -1.57 9.22 23.31
C ALA A 675 -2.49 9.78 22.24
N ILE A 676 -3.16 8.87 21.56
CA ILE A 676 -4.25 9.17 20.64
C ILE A 676 -5.51 8.59 21.26
N VAL A 677 -6.55 9.41 21.39
CA VAL A 677 -7.82 9.03 22.03
C VAL A 677 -8.96 9.37 21.08
N GLY A 678 -9.79 8.37 20.78
CA GLY A 678 -11.02 8.54 20.02
C GLY A 678 -12.24 8.55 20.94
N LEU A 679 -13.12 9.51 20.76
CA LEU A 679 -14.38 9.64 21.52
C LEU A 679 -15.49 10.28 20.67
N GLN A 680 -16.74 10.17 21.11
CA GLN A 680 -17.89 10.76 20.43
C GLN A 680 -18.00 12.26 20.72
N SER A 681 -18.45 13.06 19.75
CA SER A 681 -18.76 14.47 20.01
C SER A 681 -19.94 14.60 20.99
N PRO A 682 -19.81 15.38 22.10
CA PRO A 682 -20.90 15.55 23.07
C PRO A 682 -22.15 16.24 22.51
N ARG A 683 -22.00 17.02 21.43
CA ARG A 683 -23.11 17.79 20.84
C ARG A 683 -23.70 17.15 19.58
N HIS A 684 -22.94 16.30 18.90
CA HIS A 684 -23.31 15.74 17.60
C HIS A 684 -23.07 14.23 17.57
N ALA A 685 -24.15 13.45 17.58
CA ALA A 685 -24.06 11.98 17.72
C ALA A 685 -23.34 11.27 16.55
N GLN A 686 -23.29 11.89 15.36
CA GLN A 686 -22.64 11.37 14.15
C GLN A 686 -21.22 11.93 13.94
N ARG A 687 -20.69 12.70 14.89
CA ARG A 687 -19.35 13.31 14.80
C ARG A 687 -18.40 12.73 15.84
N SER A 688 -17.14 12.63 15.45
CA SER A 688 -16.08 12.03 16.24
C SER A 688 -15.07 13.08 16.67
N ILE A 689 -14.43 12.83 17.80
CA ILE A 689 -13.31 13.60 18.30
C ILE A 689 -12.10 12.67 18.37
N VAL A 690 -11.01 13.07 17.73
CA VAL A 690 -9.71 12.42 17.89
C VAL A 690 -8.76 13.41 18.54
N SER A 691 -8.27 13.05 19.72
CA SER A 691 -7.33 13.87 20.49
C SER A 691 -5.94 13.28 20.43
N LEU A 692 -4.98 14.09 19.99
CA LEU A 692 -3.54 13.80 20.04
C LEU A 692 -2.98 14.49 21.28
N ALA A 693 -2.98 13.75 22.38
CA ALA A 693 -2.58 14.24 23.69
C ALA A 693 -1.07 14.16 23.88
N ALA A 694 -0.45 15.32 24.11
CA ALA A 694 0.98 15.48 24.34
C ALA A 694 1.24 16.75 25.18
N SER A 695 2.25 16.71 26.06
CA SER A 695 2.56 17.79 27.00
C SER A 695 3.87 18.51 26.63
N HIS A 696 4.90 17.76 26.24
CA HIS A 696 6.25 18.28 25.96
C HIS A 696 6.64 18.13 24.49
N PRO A 697 7.63 18.90 23.98
CA PRO A 697 8.12 18.79 22.61
C PRO A 697 8.53 17.36 22.18
N ALA A 698 9.13 16.57 23.10
CA ALA A 698 9.49 15.18 22.83
C ALA A 698 8.26 14.27 22.66
N ASP A 699 7.14 14.56 23.30
CA ASP A 699 5.88 13.82 23.16
C ASP A 699 5.26 14.05 21.77
N TYR A 700 5.37 15.28 21.25
CA TYR A 700 4.93 15.60 19.88
C TYR A 700 5.76 14.87 18.82
N GLN A 701 7.07 14.70 19.05
CA GLN A 701 7.91 13.89 18.17
C GLN A 701 7.51 12.42 18.17
N LEU A 702 7.13 11.85 19.32
CA LEU A 702 6.59 10.48 19.37
C LEU A 702 5.33 10.32 18.52
N LEU A 703 4.41 11.30 18.58
CA LEU A 703 3.19 11.31 17.75
C LEU A 703 3.55 11.41 16.26
N ASP A 704 4.46 12.31 15.92
CA ASP A 704 4.89 12.53 14.54
C ASP A 704 5.51 11.27 13.94
N ASP A 705 6.41 10.61 14.67
CA ASP A 705 7.07 9.38 14.22
C ASP A 705 6.10 8.20 14.12
N ALA A 706 5.11 8.11 15.03
CA ALA A 706 4.11 7.06 15.00
C ALA A 706 3.11 7.20 13.85
N LEU A 707 2.73 8.43 13.51
CA LEU A 707 1.82 8.72 12.39
C LEU A 707 2.54 8.71 11.04
N SER A 708 3.82 9.04 11.01
CA SER A 708 4.60 9.02 9.77
C SER A 708 4.99 7.60 9.37
N ASP A 709 5.33 6.71 10.30
CA ASP A 709 5.78 5.34 9.98
C ASP A 709 4.59 4.41 9.65
N THR A 710 4.62 3.74 8.49
CA THR A 710 3.57 2.77 8.08
C THR A 710 3.38 1.63 9.07
N GLY A 711 4.47 1.02 9.55
CA GLY A 711 4.39 -0.14 10.43
C GLY A 711 3.91 0.26 11.83
N LYS A 712 4.29 1.45 12.31
CA LYS A 712 3.78 1.97 13.58
C LYS A 712 2.30 2.34 13.51
N ARG A 713 1.82 2.86 12.37
CA ARG A 713 0.39 3.16 12.17
C ARG A 713 -0.50 1.93 12.27
N GLU A 714 -0.05 0.78 11.79
CA GLU A 714 -0.80 -0.48 11.90
C GLU A 714 -0.98 -0.93 13.36
N ALA A 715 -0.11 -0.48 14.27
CA ALA A 715 -0.25 -0.75 15.70
C ALA A 715 -1.25 0.18 16.41
N ILE A 716 -1.71 1.26 15.76
CA ILE A 716 -2.69 2.20 16.31
C ILE A 716 -4.10 1.66 16.06
N ALA A 717 -4.81 1.25 17.11
CA ALA A 717 -6.13 0.65 17.03
C ALA A 717 -6.97 0.94 18.28
N GLY A 718 -8.27 0.64 18.22
CA GLY A 718 -9.17 0.75 19.37
C GLY A 718 -9.56 2.16 19.74
N SER A 719 -9.90 2.40 21.00
CA SER A 719 -10.33 3.73 21.45
C SER A 719 -9.18 4.58 21.98
N VAL A 720 -8.10 3.94 22.44
CA VAL A 720 -6.91 4.60 22.97
C VAL A 720 -5.65 3.91 22.44
N ALA A 721 -4.74 4.68 21.87
CA ALA A 721 -3.39 4.24 21.56
C ALA A 721 -2.38 5.02 22.40
N ILE A 722 -1.56 4.30 23.16
CA ILE A 722 -0.53 4.86 24.04
C ILE A 722 0.83 4.74 23.36
N LEU A 723 1.53 5.86 23.22
CA LEU A 723 2.82 5.95 22.56
C LEU A 723 3.92 6.19 23.60
N ARG A 724 4.94 5.33 23.58
CA ARG A 724 6.14 5.42 24.42
C ARG A 724 7.36 5.14 23.57
N SER A 725 8.55 5.44 24.11
CA SER A 725 9.82 5.03 23.49
C SER A 725 9.94 3.52 23.26
N SER A 726 9.28 2.70 24.09
CA SER A 726 9.27 1.24 23.97
C SER A 726 8.34 0.69 22.89
N GLY A 727 7.46 1.50 22.30
CA GLY A 727 6.47 1.07 21.31
C GLY A 727 5.06 1.61 21.56
N ILE A 728 4.12 1.13 20.75
CA ILE A 728 2.71 1.56 20.74
C ILE A 728 1.84 0.46 21.35
N ASN A 729 0.98 0.82 22.30
CA ASN A 729 0.03 -0.10 22.91
C ASN A 729 -1.40 0.43 22.74
N SER A 730 -2.24 -0.35 22.07
CA SER A 730 -3.63 0.01 21.74
C SER A 730 -4.63 -0.75 22.61
N GLN A 731 -5.73 -0.11 22.99
CA GLN A 731 -6.75 -0.66 23.88
C GLN A 731 -8.17 -0.26 23.44
N PHE A 732 -9.13 -1.15 23.69
CA PHE A 732 -10.57 -0.88 23.53
C PHE A 732 -11.17 -0.62 24.90
N VAL A 733 -11.61 0.61 25.11
CA VAL A 733 -12.15 1.08 26.38
C VAL A 733 -13.24 2.10 26.11
N GLY A 734 -14.42 1.90 26.71
CA GLY A 734 -15.56 2.80 26.57
C GLY A 734 -16.69 2.22 25.71
N GLU A 735 -17.78 2.99 25.58
CA GLU A 735 -18.92 2.61 24.74
C GLU A 735 -18.64 2.89 23.26
N HIS A 736 -19.14 2.00 22.40
CA HIS A 736 -19.12 2.22 20.95
C HIS A 736 -20.33 3.04 20.53
N TYR A 737 -20.12 4.02 19.66
CA TYR A 737 -21.13 4.75 18.91
C TYR A 737 -21.06 4.38 17.43
N TYR A 738 -22.09 4.72 16.65
CA TYR A 738 -22.15 4.35 15.25
C TYR A 738 -22.27 5.58 14.36
N VAL A 739 -21.46 5.63 13.32
CA VAL A 739 -21.47 6.68 12.30
C VAL A 739 -21.89 6.09 10.95
N GLY A 740 -22.74 6.81 10.23
CA GLY A 740 -23.27 6.41 8.93
C GLY A 740 -24.76 6.07 8.98
N ALA A 741 -25.27 5.53 7.88
CA ALA A 741 -26.68 5.23 7.70
C ALA A 741 -26.88 3.83 7.10
N LEU A 742 -27.75 3.05 7.74
CA LEU A 742 -28.26 1.80 7.20
C LEU A 742 -29.77 1.89 7.04
N PRO A 743 -30.36 1.16 6.09
CA PRO A 743 -31.80 1.01 6.03
C PRO A 743 -32.36 0.41 7.33
N TRP A 744 -33.55 0.84 7.74
CA TRP A 744 -34.12 0.49 9.05
C TRP A 744 -34.25 -1.02 9.29
N TRP A 745 -34.56 -1.79 8.25
CA TRP A 745 -34.66 -3.26 8.36
C TRP A 745 -33.28 -3.87 8.62
N LEU A 746 -32.25 -3.37 7.95
CA LEU A 746 -30.88 -3.86 8.07
C LEU A 746 -30.29 -3.48 9.43
N LEU A 747 -30.58 -2.26 9.93
CA LEU A 747 -30.28 -1.85 11.31
C LEU A 747 -30.90 -2.80 12.32
N LEU A 748 -32.20 -3.07 12.19
CA LEU A 748 -32.91 -3.96 13.12
C LEU A 748 -32.26 -5.33 13.13
N TRP A 749 -32.10 -5.95 11.95
CA TRP A 749 -31.47 -7.26 11.82
C TRP A 749 -30.05 -7.27 12.37
N TYR A 750 -29.25 -6.23 12.12
CA TYR A 750 -27.86 -6.13 12.57
C TYR A 750 -27.79 -6.09 14.09
N HIS A 751 -28.57 -5.20 14.73
CA HIS A 751 -28.61 -5.09 16.19
C HIS A 751 -29.25 -6.31 16.88
N LEU A 752 -30.15 -7.04 16.20
CA LEU A 752 -30.74 -8.27 16.74
C LEU A 752 -29.84 -9.51 16.58
N ALA A 753 -28.92 -9.52 15.61
CA ALA A 753 -28.09 -10.67 15.29
C ALA A 753 -27.20 -11.11 16.47
N ASP A 754 -26.76 -10.16 17.30
CA ASP A 754 -25.95 -10.40 18.49
C ASP A 754 -26.77 -10.90 19.70
N HIS A 755 -28.09 -10.89 19.61
CA HIS A 755 -29.00 -11.29 20.68
C HIS A 755 -29.86 -12.49 20.26
N PRO A 756 -29.27 -13.70 20.08
CA PRO A 756 -29.98 -14.88 19.59
C PRO A 756 -31.15 -15.29 20.49
N ALA A 757 -31.04 -15.08 21.81
CA ALA A 757 -32.13 -15.32 22.76
C ALA A 757 -33.32 -14.38 22.53
N LEU A 758 -33.06 -13.10 22.28
CA LEU A 758 -34.09 -12.11 22.01
C LEU A 758 -34.77 -12.39 20.66
N LEU A 759 -33.98 -12.77 19.65
CA LEU A 759 -34.48 -13.28 18.36
C LEU A 759 -35.39 -14.50 18.55
N ALA A 760 -35.01 -15.48 19.38
CA ALA A 760 -35.82 -16.66 19.66
C ALA A 760 -37.15 -16.29 20.35
N VAL A 761 -37.13 -15.35 21.30
CA VAL A 761 -38.35 -14.85 21.96
C VAL A 761 -39.26 -14.13 20.97
N LEU A 762 -38.71 -13.24 20.13
CA LEU A 762 -39.47 -12.53 19.10
C LEU A 762 -40.07 -13.50 18.07
N ALA A 763 -39.28 -14.48 17.61
CA ALA A 763 -39.77 -15.52 16.70
C ALA A 763 -40.90 -16.34 17.33
N THR A 764 -40.76 -16.71 18.61
CA THR A 764 -41.81 -17.45 19.35
C THR A 764 -43.09 -16.62 19.47
N LEU A 765 -42.99 -15.32 19.80
CA LEU A 765 -44.13 -14.41 19.86
C LEU A 765 -44.82 -14.27 18.50
N VAL A 766 -44.05 -14.15 17.41
CA VAL A 766 -44.60 -14.08 16.05
C VAL A 766 -45.33 -15.37 15.69
N VAL A 767 -44.75 -16.54 15.99
CA VAL A 767 -45.39 -17.83 15.76
C VAL A 767 -46.69 -17.96 16.56
N LEU A 768 -46.69 -17.58 17.85
CA LEU A 768 -47.89 -17.60 18.69
C LEU A 768 -48.97 -16.63 18.16
N MET A 769 -48.58 -15.44 17.71
CA MET A 769 -49.49 -14.46 17.12
C MET A 769 -50.11 -14.98 15.82
N VAL A 770 -49.31 -15.57 14.92
CA VAL A 770 -49.79 -16.16 13.66
C VAL A 770 -50.71 -17.36 13.94
N ALA A 771 -50.34 -18.23 14.88
CA ALA A 771 -51.17 -19.35 15.31
C ALA A 771 -52.52 -18.86 15.89
N PHE A 772 -52.52 -17.81 16.71
CA PHE A 772 -53.73 -17.20 17.26
C PHE A 772 -54.63 -16.58 16.18
N LEU A 773 -54.05 -15.87 15.21
CA LEU A 773 -54.78 -15.30 14.07
C LEU A 773 -55.40 -16.40 13.18
N LEU A 774 -54.64 -17.45 12.86
CA LEU A 774 -55.13 -18.61 12.12
C LEU A 774 -56.26 -19.32 12.87
N TRP A 775 -56.10 -19.54 14.18
CA TRP A 775 -57.13 -20.15 15.01
C TRP A 775 -58.42 -19.32 15.04
N ARG A 776 -58.30 -17.99 15.15
CA ARG A 776 -59.45 -17.07 15.10
C ARG A 776 -60.12 -17.08 13.72
N ALA A 777 -59.35 -17.11 12.63
CA ALA A 777 -59.88 -17.19 11.28
C ALA A 777 -60.61 -18.53 11.04
N LEU A 778 -60.03 -19.65 11.46
CA LEU A 778 -60.64 -20.98 11.36
C LEU A 778 -61.92 -21.09 12.20
N ARG A 779 -61.93 -20.54 13.43
CA ARG A 779 -63.14 -20.47 14.26
C ARG A 779 -64.25 -19.67 13.58
N TRP A 780 -63.91 -18.55 12.96
CA TRP A 780 -64.88 -17.71 12.24
C TRP A 780 -65.46 -18.40 11.01
N VAL A 781 -64.62 -19.12 10.25
CA VAL A 781 -65.08 -19.95 9.12
C VAL A 781 -65.96 -21.11 9.59
N ALA A 782 -65.61 -21.77 10.70
CA ALA A 782 -66.40 -22.85 11.27
C ALA A 782 -67.78 -22.36 11.76
N ALA A 783 -67.84 -21.21 12.43
CA ALA A 783 -69.09 -20.58 12.84
C ALA A 783 -70.01 -20.29 11.64
N ARG A 784 -69.46 -19.71 10.57
CA ARG A 784 -70.21 -19.48 9.32
C ARG A 784 -70.76 -20.75 8.69
N ARG A 785 -70.03 -21.87 8.75
CA ARG A 785 -70.52 -23.17 8.24
C ARG A 785 -71.64 -23.76 9.09
N LEU A 786 -71.59 -23.57 10.40
CA LEU A 786 -72.63 -24.05 11.33
C LEU A 786 -73.91 -23.21 11.24
N ASP A 787 -73.80 -21.91 10.97
CA ASP A 787 -74.95 -21.03 10.72
C ASP A 787 -75.61 -21.33 9.36
N ALA A 788 -74.83 -21.71 8.34
CA ALA A 788 -75.36 -22.15 7.03
C ALA A 788 -75.99 -23.55 7.03
N GLY A 789 -75.87 -24.31 8.13
CA GLY A 789 -76.51 -25.62 8.31
C GLY A 789 -77.79 -25.59 9.16
N LYS A 790 -78.27 -24.40 9.52
CA LYS A 790 -79.50 -24.17 10.30
C LYS A 790 -80.64 -23.54 9.50
N GLU A 791 -80.53 -23.49 8.17
CA GLU A 791 -81.66 -23.19 7.27
C GLU A 791 -82.33 -24.47 6.76
#